data_AF-A0A7Z9C529-F1
#
_entry.id   AF-A0A7Z9C529-F1
#
_cell.length_a   1.000
_cell.length_b   1.000
_cell.length_c   1.000
_cell.angle_alpha   90.00
_cell.angle_beta   90.00
_cell.angle_gamma   90.00
#
_symmetry.space_group_name_H-M   'P 1'
#
loop_
_entity.id
_entity.type
_entity.pdbx_description
1 polymer ?
#
loop_
_entity_poly.entity_id
_entity_poly.type
_entity_poly.pdbx_seq_one_letter_code
_entity_poly.pdbx_strand_id
1 'polypeptide(L)'
;MKMKFEPPISTQSTGLSLLVARILALIVTANFCLVVFDLSYIRLRRFYLQWSQHQAQSENTPKNQYLQQVDQLEKTINQFGIESEEVKLALTDIRESSLELFIENPQFRILNSYGTLAEIQKRFQNHVKINDFQQALEKFWSPDFFNQKQWQKELIFFNQNIRFLILFNEPSLTYDIIKGIEPDRMTQSYLVKVSELKVYLKYNELNTPKAQTLLQDLRKSSANIIDRTYFLQLEHNLGPLTAAKYRMIDHIYSRDPKVTTRLTPTLKFLYKINLLNFLAPELIWADRSSRQAFYVFWSVENLEKQGWEKELEFFETDIQGLMESFYFRQLSLNGQFVNRFWLIDLPWISLFFLIFLMEIYVLRSRQPQLTLKEAILKLWYYVFLLIPKLLFLRFISAVYHLNRANFPSLQPTIDYLKLKIIYSFAQELVQVLVNQGVDKIQDFVKQGSLKKLVNPPSSYQSISLEDIKLEFQSPPGISNQIVEITISKVLPTIRPELEAYLHYQVANSIQQSPIYKGLNKIPLIGHLPQQVADSLVKKIAMTISESPKKSMEAGKNKPPDFIAMQLQKRLTRQFVDTLRIELQKEQIVDDAELILVKWLEGLKSNQVKDLEAKQIIKTVNIEENKQISPSPDS
;
A
#
# COMPACT_ATOMS: atom_id res chain seq x y z
N MET A 1 -23.88 -1.18 48.20
CA MET A 1 -23.10 -2.37 47.80
C MET A 1 -21.90 -1.89 46.98
N LYS A 2 -20.74 -1.67 47.64
CA LYS A 2 -19.51 -1.22 46.97
C LYS A 2 -18.92 -2.42 46.21
N MET A 3 -18.96 -2.42 44.89
CA MET A 3 -18.17 -3.36 44.08
C MET A 3 -16.69 -2.99 44.24
N LYS A 4 -16.01 -3.68 45.16
CA LYS A 4 -14.55 -3.73 45.22
C LYS A 4 -14.09 -4.40 43.92
N PHE A 5 -13.41 -3.65 43.06
CA PHE A 5 -12.66 -4.23 41.95
C PHE A 5 -11.41 -4.88 42.56
N GLU A 6 -11.55 -6.12 43.02
CA GLU A 6 -10.38 -6.93 43.35
C GLU A 6 -9.66 -7.28 42.03
N PRO A 7 -8.34 -7.06 41.93
CA PRO A 7 -7.57 -7.49 40.77
C PRO A 7 -7.71 -9.02 40.63
N PRO A 8 -7.93 -9.57 39.43
CA PRO A 8 -8.05 -11.00 39.28
C PRO A 8 -6.68 -11.63 39.53
N ILE A 9 -6.65 -12.46 40.58
CA ILE A 9 -5.65 -13.49 40.89
C ILE A 9 -4.38 -12.95 41.57
N SER A 10 -4.33 -13.20 42.89
CA SER A 10 -3.12 -13.17 43.69
C SER A 10 -2.04 -14.09 43.11
N THR A 11 -0.92 -13.44 42.86
CA THR A 11 0.49 -13.86 42.75
C THR A 11 0.94 -15.01 43.67
N GLN A 12 0.44 -16.24 43.51
CA GLN A 12 1.13 -17.44 43.99
C GLN A 12 0.96 -18.58 42.96
N SER A 13 1.68 -18.47 41.84
CA SER A 13 1.77 -19.54 40.85
C SER A 13 2.94 -20.46 41.23
N THR A 14 2.67 -21.72 41.58
CA THR A 14 3.68 -22.78 41.65
C THR A 14 4.48 -22.81 40.33
N GLY A 15 5.77 -23.17 40.36
CA GLY A 15 6.67 -23.07 39.20
C GLY A 15 6.12 -23.71 37.91
N LEU A 16 5.36 -24.79 38.04
CA LEU A 16 4.70 -25.48 36.93
C LEU A 16 3.58 -24.64 36.26
N SER A 17 2.81 -23.89 37.05
CA SER A 17 1.73 -23.03 36.52
C SER A 17 2.26 -21.76 35.84
N LEU A 18 3.41 -21.25 36.26
CA LEU A 18 4.11 -20.15 35.58
C LEU A 18 4.70 -20.61 34.23
N LEU A 19 5.29 -21.81 34.19
CA LEU A 19 5.83 -22.41 32.98
C LEU A 19 4.75 -22.60 31.92
N VAL A 20 3.60 -23.16 32.31
CA VAL A 20 2.42 -23.31 31.41
C VAL A 20 1.96 -21.95 30.87
N ALA A 21 1.89 -20.91 31.72
CA ALA A 21 1.50 -19.58 31.29
C ALA A 21 2.50 -18.96 30.28
N ARG A 22 3.81 -19.19 30.46
CA ARG A 22 4.85 -18.75 29.52
C ARG A 22 4.79 -19.47 28.18
N ILE A 23 4.61 -20.80 28.19
CA ILE A 23 4.43 -21.57 26.95
C ILE A 23 3.21 -21.05 26.19
N LEU A 24 2.08 -20.86 26.88
CA LEU A 24 0.87 -20.33 26.26
C LEU A 24 1.08 -18.93 25.67
N ALA A 25 1.77 -18.04 26.39
CA ALA A 25 2.09 -16.71 25.89
C ALA A 25 2.97 -16.74 24.64
N LEU A 26 3.95 -17.65 24.58
CA LEU A 26 4.78 -17.86 23.40
C LEU A 26 3.97 -18.38 22.21
N ILE A 27 3.09 -19.37 22.42
CA ILE A 27 2.21 -19.93 21.38
C ILE A 27 1.29 -18.84 20.81
N VAL A 28 0.65 -18.05 21.68
CA VAL A 28 -0.24 -16.95 21.25
C VAL A 28 0.55 -15.87 20.51
N THR A 29 1.74 -15.53 20.98
CA THR A 29 2.61 -14.53 20.32
C THR A 29 3.10 -15.02 18.96
N ALA A 30 3.47 -16.29 18.85
CA ALA A 30 3.86 -16.89 17.57
C ALA A 30 2.71 -16.86 16.55
N ASN A 31 1.48 -17.19 16.97
CA ASN A 31 0.30 -17.05 16.12
C ASN A 31 0.06 -15.58 15.72
N PHE A 32 0.23 -14.63 16.65
CA PHE A 32 0.09 -13.21 16.32
C PHE A 32 1.15 -12.74 15.30
N CYS A 33 2.42 -13.17 15.44
CA CYS A 33 3.46 -12.88 14.45
C CYS A 33 3.08 -13.45 13.06
N LEU A 34 2.51 -14.65 13.01
CA LEU A 34 2.01 -15.25 11.77
C LEU A 34 0.88 -14.42 11.14
N VAL A 35 -0.03 -13.86 11.96
CA VAL A 35 -1.08 -12.94 11.49
C VAL A 35 -0.49 -11.63 10.96
N VAL A 36 0.49 -11.05 11.64
CA VAL A 36 1.18 -9.83 11.18
C VAL A 36 1.87 -10.08 9.85
N PHE A 37 2.52 -11.24 9.70
CA PHE A 37 3.07 -11.68 8.42
C PHE A 37 1.99 -11.79 7.33
N ASP A 38 0.87 -12.46 7.59
CA ASP A 38 -0.24 -12.60 6.62
C ASP A 38 -0.78 -11.24 6.16
N LEU A 39 -0.98 -10.30 7.08
CA LEU A 39 -1.52 -8.97 6.79
C LEU A 39 -0.52 -8.11 6.00
N SER A 40 0.78 -8.20 6.33
CA SER A 40 1.83 -7.42 5.67
C SER A 40 2.32 -8.03 4.36
N TYR A 41 2.05 -9.32 4.11
CA TYR A 41 2.62 -10.08 3.00
C TYR A 41 2.43 -9.40 1.63
N ILE A 42 1.22 -8.95 1.30
CA ILE A 42 0.93 -8.35 -0.02
C ILE A 42 1.78 -7.09 -0.25
N ARG A 43 1.92 -6.26 0.79
CA ARG A 43 2.68 -5.00 0.73
C ARG A 43 4.19 -5.27 0.66
N LEU A 44 4.67 -6.30 1.37
CA LEU A 44 6.08 -6.69 1.44
C LEU A 44 6.49 -7.73 0.40
N ARG A 45 5.57 -8.22 -0.45
CA ARG A 45 5.83 -9.28 -1.42
C ARG A 45 7.06 -9.01 -2.29
N ARG A 46 7.22 -7.77 -2.75
CA ARG A 46 8.37 -7.37 -3.56
C ARG A 46 9.70 -7.59 -2.83
N PHE A 47 9.75 -7.31 -1.53
CA PHE A 47 10.93 -7.56 -0.70
C PHE A 47 11.21 -9.06 -0.59
N TYR A 48 10.19 -9.89 -0.37
CA TYR A 48 10.34 -11.35 -0.32
C TYR A 48 10.82 -11.94 -1.65
N LEU A 49 10.34 -11.42 -2.79
CA LEU A 49 10.82 -11.82 -4.11
C LEU A 49 12.29 -11.47 -4.33
N GLN A 50 12.71 -10.25 -3.98
CA GLN A 50 14.10 -9.83 -4.10
C GLN A 50 15.03 -10.69 -3.24
N TRP A 51 14.59 -11.03 -2.02
CA TRP A 51 15.32 -11.95 -1.13
C TRP A 51 15.43 -13.37 -1.72
N SER A 52 14.35 -13.88 -2.32
CA SER A 52 14.35 -15.19 -3.00
C SER A 52 15.29 -15.21 -4.21
N GLN A 53 15.33 -14.13 -4.99
CA GLN A 53 16.22 -14.00 -6.13
C GLN A 53 17.70 -13.99 -5.73
N HIS A 54 18.03 -13.31 -4.65
CA HIS A 54 19.41 -13.29 -4.15
C HIS A 54 19.89 -14.70 -3.78
N GLN A 55 19.01 -15.53 -3.19
CA GLN A 55 19.32 -16.94 -2.93
C GLN A 55 19.47 -17.75 -4.22
N ALA A 56 18.64 -17.50 -5.23
CA ALA A 56 18.69 -18.18 -6.53
C ALA A 56 19.97 -17.85 -7.34
N GLN A 57 20.64 -16.73 -7.03
CA GLN A 57 21.90 -16.33 -7.66
C GLN A 57 23.15 -17.00 -7.05
N SER A 58 22.99 -17.81 -6.00
CA SER A 58 24.11 -18.58 -5.44
C SER A 58 24.72 -19.54 -6.48
N GLU A 59 26.05 -19.55 -6.59
CA GLU A 59 26.76 -20.41 -7.55
C GLU A 59 26.49 -21.91 -7.34
N ASN A 60 26.22 -22.32 -6.09
CA ASN A 60 26.07 -23.74 -5.71
C ASN A 60 24.62 -24.26 -5.81
N THR A 61 23.78 -23.67 -6.66
CA THR A 61 22.43 -24.22 -6.89
C THR A 61 22.48 -25.38 -7.90
N PRO A 62 21.64 -26.42 -7.79
CA PRO A 62 21.60 -27.54 -8.74
C PRO A 62 21.47 -27.08 -10.21
N LYS A 63 20.67 -26.03 -10.44
CA LYS A 63 20.53 -25.36 -11.73
C LYS A 63 21.86 -24.80 -12.27
N ASN A 64 22.62 -24.11 -11.44
CA ASN A 64 23.90 -23.51 -11.86
C ASN A 64 24.97 -24.57 -12.07
N GLN A 65 25.01 -25.61 -11.22
CA GLN A 65 25.88 -26.78 -11.39
C GLN A 65 25.59 -27.50 -12.71
N TYR A 66 24.32 -27.73 -13.04
CA TYR A 66 23.91 -28.31 -14.31
C TYR A 66 24.41 -27.49 -15.51
N LEU A 67 24.23 -26.16 -15.49
CA LEU A 67 24.73 -25.30 -16.56
C LEU A 67 26.26 -25.29 -16.66
N GLN A 68 26.97 -25.36 -15.52
CA GLN A 68 28.43 -25.48 -15.49
C GLN A 68 28.92 -26.80 -16.08
N GLN A 69 28.25 -27.91 -15.81
CA GLN A 69 28.59 -29.21 -16.43
C GLN A 69 28.45 -29.14 -17.95
N VAL A 70 27.37 -28.51 -18.46
CA VAL A 70 27.20 -28.32 -19.92
C VAL A 70 28.29 -27.40 -20.50
N ASP A 71 28.69 -26.35 -19.78
CA ASP A 71 29.81 -25.48 -20.21
C ASP A 71 31.15 -26.23 -20.22
N GLN A 72 31.34 -27.17 -19.30
CA GLN A 72 32.52 -28.03 -19.25
C GLN A 72 32.53 -29.07 -20.36
N LEU A 73 31.36 -29.61 -20.74
CA LEU A 73 31.23 -30.60 -21.81
C LEU A 73 31.84 -30.09 -23.13
N GLU A 74 31.56 -28.83 -23.50
CA GLU A 74 32.15 -28.24 -24.71
C GLU A 74 33.68 -28.21 -24.66
N LYS A 75 34.25 -27.88 -23.49
CA LYS A 75 35.71 -27.88 -23.27
C LYS A 75 36.28 -29.30 -23.34
N THR A 76 35.62 -30.27 -22.73
CA THR A 76 36.04 -31.68 -22.72
C THR A 76 36.01 -32.26 -24.13
N ILE A 77 34.96 -31.99 -24.92
CA ILE A 77 34.86 -32.42 -26.33
C ILE A 77 36.01 -31.83 -27.15
N ASN A 78 36.31 -30.54 -26.97
CA ASN A 78 37.39 -29.87 -27.70
C ASN A 78 38.79 -30.37 -27.31
N GLN A 79 38.97 -30.85 -26.09
CA GLN A 79 40.26 -31.33 -25.58
C GLN A 79 40.52 -32.81 -25.86
N PHE A 80 39.53 -33.69 -25.65
CA PHE A 80 39.70 -35.14 -25.69
C PHE A 80 39.00 -35.81 -26.89
N GLY A 81 38.12 -35.10 -27.59
CA GLY A 81 37.32 -35.61 -28.70
C GLY A 81 35.99 -36.24 -28.25
N ILE A 82 34.97 -36.17 -29.10
CA ILE A 82 33.59 -36.59 -28.80
C ILE A 82 33.44 -38.08 -28.44
N GLU A 83 34.38 -38.93 -28.85
CA GLU A 83 34.34 -40.38 -28.62
C GLU A 83 35.11 -40.81 -27.35
N SER A 84 35.74 -39.86 -26.65
CA SER A 84 36.54 -40.14 -25.46
C SER A 84 35.69 -40.63 -24.29
N GLU A 85 36.32 -41.37 -23.37
CA GLU A 85 35.60 -41.88 -22.20
C GLU A 85 35.21 -40.74 -21.24
N GLU A 86 36.03 -39.68 -21.16
CA GLU A 86 35.75 -38.47 -20.40
C GLU A 86 34.46 -37.77 -20.88
N VAL A 87 34.22 -37.74 -22.20
CA VAL A 87 32.99 -37.16 -22.76
C VAL A 87 31.77 -38.02 -22.45
N LYS A 88 31.88 -39.36 -22.50
CA LYS A 88 30.77 -40.26 -22.14
C LYS A 88 30.39 -40.14 -20.66
N LEU A 89 31.38 -40.01 -19.78
CA LEU A 89 31.17 -39.74 -18.36
C LEU A 89 30.47 -38.38 -18.17
N ALA A 90 30.99 -37.31 -18.80
CA ALA A 90 30.37 -35.99 -18.71
C ALA A 90 28.91 -35.98 -19.21
N LEU A 91 28.61 -36.68 -20.31
CA LEU A 91 27.23 -36.84 -20.81
C LEU A 91 26.35 -37.60 -19.82
N THR A 92 26.89 -38.60 -19.13
CA THR A 92 26.17 -39.35 -18.09
C THR A 92 25.85 -38.47 -16.89
N ASP A 93 26.82 -37.71 -16.38
CA ASP A 93 26.65 -36.78 -15.26
C ASP A 93 25.61 -35.69 -15.57
N ILE A 94 25.65 -35.13 -16.79
CA ILE A 94 24.68 -34.14 -17.26
C ILE A 94 23.29 -34.77 -17.37
N ARG A 95 23.20 -36.01 -17.87
CA ARG A 95 21.92 -36.73 -17.96
C ARG A 95 21.30 -36.92 -16.57
N GLU A 96 22.07 -37.42 -15.60
CA GLU A 96 21.59 -37.60 -14.22
C GLU A 96 21.16 -36.28 -13.60
N SER A 97 21.99 -35.23 -13.73
CA SER A 97 21.67 -33.88 -13.24
C SER A 97 20.44 -33.29 -13.93
N SER A 98 20.18 -33.63 -15.20
CA SER A 98 18.97 -33.21 -15.92
C SER A 98 17.72 -33.90 -15.38
N LEU A 99 17.79 -35.19 -15.03
CA LEU A 99 16.68 -35.93 -14.45
C LEU A 99 16.37 -35.42 -13.04
N GLU A 100 17.40 -35.16 -12.23
CA GLU A 100 17.23 -34.55 -10.91
C GLU A 100 16.55 -33.17 -11.02
N LEU A 101 17.05 -32.32 -11.92
CA LEU A 101 16.60 -30.93 -12.06
C LEU A 101 15.19 -30.80 -12.66
N PHE A 102 14.79 -31.68 -13.57
CA PHE A 102 13.54 -31.54 -14.33
C PHE A 102 12.45 -32.55 -13.94
N ILE A 103 12.81 -33.71 -13.40
CA ILE A 103 11.87 -34.80 -13.09
C ILE A 103 11.72 -34.99 -11.57
N GLU A 104 12.81 -35.20 -10.85
CA GLU A 104 12.75 -35.57 -9.43
C GLU A 104 12.44 -34.36 -8.52
N ASN A 105 13.19 -33.27 -8.69
CA ASN A 105 13.09 -32.07 -7.85
C ASN A 105 12.98 -30.80 -8.70
N PRO A 106 11.93 -30.64 -9.53
CA PRO A 106 11.78 -29.48 -10.40
C PRO A 106 11.65 -28.18 -9.59
N GLN A 107 12.61 -27.29 -9.78
CA GLN A 107 12.62 -25.93 -9.19
C GLN A 107 11.80 -24.92 -10.01
N PHE A 108 11.02 -25.42 -10.96
CA PHE A 108 10.19 -24.64 -11.87
C PHE A 108 8.72 -24.76 -11.48
N ARG A 109 7.87 -23.83 -11.92
CA ARG A 109 6.43 -23.97 -11.70
C ARG A 109 5.88 -25.19 -12.44
N ILE A 110 5.32 -26.12 -11.65
CA ILE A 110 4.66 -27.34 -12.12
C ILE A 110 3.17 -27.09 -12.43
N LEU A 111 2.60 -26.02 -11.85
CA LEU A 111 1.21 -25.62 -12.05
C LEU A 111 1.05 -24.91 -13.40
N ASN A 112 0.46 -25.61 -14.37
CA ASN A 112 -0.04 -25.17 -15.69
C ASN A 112 0.84 -25.57 -16.90
N SER A 113 0.19 -25.78 -18.05
CA SER A 113 0.82 -26.10 -19.35
C SER A 113 1.62 -24.96 -20.00
N TYR A 114 1.87 -23.88 -19.26
CA TYR A 114 2.49 -22.64 -19.76
C TYR A 114 3.69 -22.18 -18.90
N GLY A 115 4.13 -23.01 -17.96
CA GLY A 115 5.33 -22.73 -17.15
C GLY A 115 6.63 -23.02 -17.92
N THR A 116 7.75 -22.55 -17.38
CA THR A 116 9.08 -22.75 -17.97
C THR A 116 9.40 -24.24 -18.12
N LEU A 117 9.04 -25.09 -17.14
CA LEU A 117 9.23 -26.54 -17.23
C LEU A 117 8.45 -27.15 -18.40
N ALA A 118 7.19 -26.74 -18.58
CA ALA A 118 6.35 -27.23 -19.68
C ALA A 118 6.93 -26.83 -21.04
N GLU A 119 7.50 -25.62 -21.15
CA GLU A 119 8.16 -25.16 -22.37
C GLU A 119 9.49 -25.91 -22.61
N ILE A 120 10.30 -26.14 -21.57
CA ILE A 120 11.52 -26.98 -21.65
C ILE A 120 11.15 -28.38 -22.13
N GLN A 121 10.15 -29.00 -21.49
CA GLN A 121 9.63 -30.30 -21.86
C GLN A 121 9.23 -30.34 -23.33
N LYS A 122 8.38 -29.41 -23.77
CA LYS A 122 7.91 -29.32 -25.15
C LYS A 122 9.07 -29.17 -26.14
N ARG A 123 10.08 -28.36 -25.81
CA ARG A 123 11.25 -28.16 -26.70
C ARG A 123 12.09 -29.42 -26.84
N PHE A 124 12.38 -30.12 -25.74
CA PHE A 124 13.11 -31.39 -25.81
C PHE A 124 12.32 -32.47 -26.56
N GLN A 125 11.04 -32.63 -26.23
CA GLN A 125 10.17 -33.63 -26.87
C GLN A 125 10.06 -33.40 -28.37
N ASN A 126 9.86 -32.15 -28.81
CA ASN A 126 9.77 -31.83 -30.24
C ASN A 126 11.11 -31.97 -30.97
N HIS A 127 12.22 -31.64 -30.31
CA HIS A 127 13.55 -31.71 -30.91
C HIS A 127 14.02 -33.16 -31.10
N VAL A 128 13.82 -34.00 -30.08
CA VAL A 128 14.17 -35.43 -30.11
C VAL A 128 13.08 -36.29 -30.79
N LYS A 129 11.85 -35.76 -30.91
CA LYS A 129 10.65 -36.43 -31.42
C LYS A 129 10.19 -37.62 -30.56
N ILE A 130 10.33 -37.48 -29.24
CA ILE A 130 9.89 -38.46 -28.24
C ILE A 130 8.85 -37.78 -27.35
N ASN A 131 7.68 -38.40 -27.18
CA ASN A 131 6.58 -37.84 -26.40
C ASN A 131 6.77 -37.95 -24.88
N ASP A 132 7.60 -38.88 -24.42
CA ASP A 132 7.95 -39.03 -23.01
C ASP A 132 9.11 -38.08 -22.67
N PHE A 133 8.95 -37.26 -21.63
CA PHE A 133 9.95 -36.24 -21.32
C PHE A 133 11.24 -36.82 -20.74
N GLN A 134 11.13 -37.82 -19.86
CA GLN A 134 12.29 -38.48 -19.28
C GLN A 134 13.12 -39.17 -20.36
N GLN A 135 12.48 -39.96 -21.24
CA GLN A 135 13.16 -40.59 -22.37
C GLN A 135 13.74 -39.58 -23.36
N ALA A 136 13.08 -38.43 -23.57
CA ALA A 136 13.62 -37.36 -24.39
C ALA A 136 14.91 -36.77 -23.80
N LEU A 137 14.98 -36.56 -22.47
CA LEU A 137 16.19 -36.10 -21.79
C LEU A 137 17.31 -37.15 -21.86
N GLU A 138 16.99 -38.41 -21.56
CA GLU A 138 17.93 -39.53 -21.61
C GLU A 138 18.50 -39.71 -23.02
N LYS A 139 17.67 -39.59 -24.06
CA LYS A 139 18.12 -39.71 -25.45
C LYS A 139 18.91 -38.48 -25.89
N PHE A 140 18.49 -37.27 -25.49
CA PHE A 140 19.21 -36.04 -25.85
C PHE A 140 20.65 -36.09 -25.37
N TRP A 141 20.90 -36.42 -24.10
CA TRP A 141 22.26 -36.52 -23.52
C TRP A 141 22.95 -37.87 -23.76
N SER A 142 22.49 -38.67 -24.73
CA SER A 142 23.12 -39.96 -25.06
C SER A 142 24.32 -39.79 -26.00
N PRO A 143 25.35 -40.66 -25.90
CA PRO A 143 26.47 -40.69 -26.85
C PRO A 143 26.02 -40.86 -28.31
N ASP A 144 24.93 -41.58 -28.55
CA ASP A 144 24.37 -41.76 -29.90
C ASP A 144 23.90 -40.44 -30.51
N PHE A 145 23.29 -39.59 -29.68
CA PHE A 145 22.71 -38.32 -30.11
C PHE A 145 23.79 -37.24 -30.22
N PHE A 146 24.69 -37.16 -29.25
CA PHE A 146 25.91 -36.34 -29.29
C PHE A 146 27.04 -37.02 -30.08
N ASN A 147 26.82 -37.30 -31.37
CA ASN A 147 27.85 -37.89 -32.24
C ASN A 147 28.67 -36.84 -32.99
N GLN A 148 29.77 -37.30 -33.62
CA GLN A 148 30.74 -36.47 -34.34
C GLN A 148 30.12 -35.53 -35.40
N LYS A 149 28.99 -35.89 -36.00
CA LYS A 149 28.37 -35.12 -37.09
C LYS A 149 27.41 -34.02 -36.60
N GLN A 150 26.91 -34.10 -35.37
CA GLN A 150 25.83 -33.21 -34.92
C GLN A 150 25.99 -32.60 -33.52
N TRP A 151 26.99 -33.00 -32.73
CA TRP A 151 27.14 -32.50 -31.35
C TRP A 151 27.15 -30.96 -31.24
N GLN A 152 27.75 -30.24 -32.21
CA GLN A 152 27.72 -28.77 -32.21
C GLN A 152 26.30 -28.22 -32.39
N LYS A 153 25.50 -28.84 -33.26
CA LYS A 153 24.10 -28.47 -33.47
C LYS A 153 23.28 -28.69 -32.20
N GLU A 154 23.55 -29.78 -31.47
CA GLU A 154 22.85 -30.10 -30.23
C GLU A 154 23.23 -29.16 -29.09
N LEU A 155 24.51 -28.78 -28.97
CA LEU A 155 24.93 -27.72 -28.05
C LEU A 155 24.31 -26.37 -28.41
N ILE A 156 24.24 -26.01 -29.70
CA ILE A 156 23.58 -24.78 -30.15
C ILE A 156 22.09 -24.82 -29.79
N PHE A 157 21.42 -25.95 -30.00
CA PHE A 157 20.03 -26.12 -29.60
C PHE A 157 19.87 -25.86 -28.10
N PHE A 158 20.66 -26.52 -27.25
CA PHE A 158 20.61 -26.33 -25.81
C PHE A 158 20.88 -24.88 -25.42
N ASN A 159 22.01 -24.32 -25.88
CA ASN A 159 22.45 -22.97 -25.53
C ASN A 159 21.47 -21.89 -25.98
N GLN A 160 20.85 -22.03 -27.16
CA GLN A 160 19.97 -20.98 -27.69
C GLN A 160 18.48 -21.19 -27.41
N ASN A 161 18.03 -22.43 -27.17
CA ASN A 161 16.60 -22.74 -27.01
C ASN A 161 16.21 -23.20 -25.61
N ILE A 162 17.15 -23.71 -24.81
CA ILE A 162 16.86 -24.24 -23.47
C ILE A 162 17.50 -23.38 -22.38
N ARG A 163 18.77 -22.98 -22.55
CA ARG A 163 19.57 -22.32 -21.51
C ARG A 163 18.90 -21.09 -20.90
N PHE A 164 18.28 -20.24 -21.71
CA PHE A 164 17.62 -19.03 -21.19
C PHE A 164 16.38 -19.35 -20.35
N LEU A 165 15.65 -20.43 -20.66
CA LEU A 165 14.53 -20.91 -19.86
C LEU A 165 15.02 -21.42 -18.51
N ILE A 166 16.13 -22.15 -18.52
CA ILE A 166 16.77 -22.59 -17.28
C ILE A 166 17.19 -21.36 -16.48
N LEU A 167 17.95 -20.43 -17.07
CA LEU A 167 18.46 -19.21 -16.40
C LEU A 167 17.35 -18.32 -15.86
N PHE A 168 16.21 -18.25 -16.54
CA PHE A 168 15.05 -17.49 -16.08
C PHE A 168 14.62 -17.96 -14.68
N ASN A 169 14.40 -17.02 -13.78
CA ASN A 169 13.94 -17.29 -12.44
C ASN A 169 12.47 -16.90 -12.31
N GLU A 170 11.58 -17.88 -12.27
CA GLU A 170 10.15 -17.61 -12.13
C GLU A 170 9.85 -17.03 -10.74
N PRO A 171 9.24 -15.83 -10.64
CA PRO A 171 8.96 -15.19 -9.37
C PRO A 171 7.81 -15.91 -8.67
N SER A 172 8.14 -16.92 -7.88
CA SER A 172 7.15 -17.68 -7.12
C SER A 172 7.55 -17.75 -5.65
N LEU A 173 6.58 -17.45 -4.79
CA LEU A 173 6.71 -17.62 -3.35
C LEU A 173 5.66 -18.64 -2.92
N THR A 174 6.02 -19.59 -2.06
CA THR A 174 5.12 -20.64 -1.59
C THR A 174 3.83 -20.07 -0.98
N TYR A 175 3.93 -18.90 -0.35
CA TYR A 175 2.80 -18.21 0.28
C TYR A 175 1.87 -17.49 -0.71
N ASP A 176 2.27 -17.32 -1.97
CA ASP A 176 1.40 -16.74 -3.02
C ASP A 176 0.12 -17.57 -3.20
N ILE A 177 0.20 -18.90 -3.02
CA ILE A 177 -0.95 -19.81 -3.08
C ILE A 177 -2.00 -19.44 -2.03
N ILE A 178 -1.58 -18.99 -0.85
CA ILE A 178 -2.49 -18.60 0.24
C ILE A 178 -3.23 -17.31 -0.09
N LYS A 179 -2.55 -16.37 -0.74
CA LYS A 179 -3.13 -15.08 -1.16
C LYS A 179 -3.79 -15.11 -2.54
N GLY A 180 -3.81 -16.27 -3.20
CA GLY A 180 -4.32 -16.45 -4.56
C GLY A 180 -3.58 -15.59 -5.58
N ILE A 181 -2.28 -15.46 -5.40
CA ILE A 181 -1.40 -14.65 -6.23
C ILE A 181 -0.79 -15.52 -7.33
N GLU A 182 -0.84 -15.02 -8.55
CA GLU A 182 -0.17 -15.60 -9.71
C GLU A 182 0.65 -14.52 -10.42
N PRO A 183 1.92 -14.76 -10.76
CA PRO A 183 2.70 -13.88 -11.63
C PRO A 183 1.99 -13.52 -12.92
N ASP A 184 2.14 -12.26 -13.31
CA ASP A 184 1.49 -11.76 -14.51
C ASP A 184 2.12 -12.37 -15.78
N ARG A 185 1.34 -13.17 -16.50
CA ARG A 185 1.84 -13.93 -17.67
C ARG A 185 2.49 -13.05 -18.74
N MET A 186 1.99 -11.83 -18.92
CA MET A 186 2.51 -10.90 -19.93
C MET A 186 3.91 -10.42 -19.55
N THR A 187 4.14 -10.03 -18.29
CA THR A 187 5.49 -9.66 -17.85
C THR A 187 6.42 -10.86 -17.79
N GLN A 188 5.94 -12.05 -17.41
CA GLN A 188 6.76 -13.26 -17.45
C GLN A 188 7.24 -13.56 -18.88
N SER A 189 6.33 -13.59 -19.85
CA SER A 189 6.70 -13.80 -21.26
C SER A 189 7.66 -12.74 -21.78
N TYR A 190 7.48 -11.48 -21.38
CA TYR A 190 8.40 -10.41 -21.71
C TYR A 190 9.82 -10.66 -21.17
N LEU A 191 9.94 -11.02 -19.89
CA LEU A 191 11.24 -11.30 -19.25
C LEU A 191 11.93 -12.53 -19.83
N VAL A 192 11.17 -13.58 -20.14
CA VAL A 192 11.68 -14.76 -20.84
C VAL A 192 12.31 -14.38 -22.19
N LYS A 193 11.67 -13.47 -22.95
CA LYS A 193 12.23 -12.94 -24.21
C LYS A 193 13.49 -12.09 -23.99
N VAL A 194 13.56 -11.34 -22.89
CA VAL A 194 14.79 -10.60 -22.52
C VAL A 194 15.92 -11.58 -22.23
N SER A 195 15.66 -12.64 -21.46
CA SER A 195 16.63 -13.69 -21.19
C SER A 195 17.06 -14.42 -22.48
N GLU A 196 16.11 -14.70 -23.39
CA GLU A 196 16.41 -15.27 -24.70
C GLU A 196 17.33 -14.37 -25.52
N LEU A 197 17.03 -13.07 -25.62
CA LEU A 197 17.87 -12.10 -26.31
C LEU A 197 19.27 -12.05 -25.70
N LYS A 198 19.37 -11.97 -24.36
CA LYS A 198 20.66 -11.93 -23.66
C LYS A 198 21.52 -13.14 -23.98
N VAL A 199 20.94 -14.34 -23.91
CA VAL A 199 21.67 -15.59 -24.20
C VAL A 199 22.01 -15.68 -25.69
N TYR A 200 21.10 -15.24 -26.58
CA TYR A 200 21.33 -15.25 -28.01
C TYR A 200 22.49 -14.35 -28.43
N LEU A 201 22.57 -13.13 -27.88
CA LEU A 201 23.63 -12.16 -28.18
C LEU A 201 25.01 -12.56 -27.66
N LYS A 202 25.11 -13.52 -26.73
CA LYS A 202 26.42 -14.08 -26.31
C LYS A 202 27.13 -14.85 -27.44
N TYR A 203 26.38 -15.40 -28.39
CA TYR A 203 26.90 -16.27 -29.44
C TYR A 203 26.65 -15.73 -30.85
N ASN A 204 25.89 -14.66 -31.00
CA ASN A 204 25.44 -14.14 -32.29
C ASN A 204 25.48 -12.62 -32.30
N GLU A 205 25.67 -12.05 -33.48
CA GLU A 205 25.62 -10.60 -33.68
C GLU A 205 24.19 -10.03 -33.58
N LEU A 206 24.11 -8.76 -33.19
CA LEU A 206 22.85 -8.02 -33.01
C LEU A 206 22.06 -7.82 -34.33
N ASN A 207 22.75 -7.80 -35.47
CA ASN A 207 22.16 -7.54 -36.79
C ASN A 207 21.55 -8.77 -37.48
N THR A 208 21.40 -9.87 -36.76
CA THR A 208 20.77 -11.09 -37.28
C THR A 208 19.23 -10.97 -37.36
N PRO A 209 18.56 -11.67 -38.30
CA PRO A 209 17.10 -11.67 -38.40
C PRO A 209 16.38 -12.11 -37.11
N LYS A 210 16.97 -13.05 -36.36
CA LYS A 210 16.43 -13.52 -35.08
C LYS A 210 16.52 -12.45 -34.00
N ALA A 211 17.66 -11.78 -33.85
CA ALA A 211 17.79 -10.65 -32.90
C ALA A 211 16.80 -9.53 -33.22
N GLN A 212 16.65 -9.15 -34.49
CA GLN A 212 15.69 -8.13 -34.91
C GLN A 212 14.25 -8.52 -34.58
N THR A 213 13.89 -9.79 -34.77
CA THR A 213 12.57 -10.32 -34.40
C THR A 213 12.33 -10.24 -32.89
N LEU A 214 13.31 -10.67 -32.09
CA LEU A 214 13.24 -10.60 -30.62
C LEU A 214 13.09 -9.15 -30.13
N LEU A 215 13.86 -8.21 -30.70
CA LEU A 215 13.77 -6.80 -30.36
C LEU A 215 12.41 -6.19 -30.76
N GLN A 216 11.88 -6.54 -31.94
CA GLN A 216 10.56 -6.10 -32.36
C GLN A 216 9.47 -6.60 -31.41
N ASP A 217 9.57 -7.87 -31.00
CA ASP A 217 8.67 -8.47 -30.04
C ASP A 217 8.77 -7.84 -28.66
N LEU A 218 9.97 -7.52 -28.19
CA LEU A 218 10.17 -6.80 -26.93
C LEU A 218 9.54 -5.41 -26.99
N ARG A 219 9.70 -4.66 -28.09
CA ARG A 219 9.03 -3.36 -28.27
C ARG A 219 7.50 -3.48 -28.23
N LYS A 220 6.94 -4.49 -28.93
CA LYS A 220 5.49 -4.76 -28.92
C LYS A 220 5.01 -5.12 -27.51
N SER A 221 5.71 -6.01 -26.82
CA SER A 221 5.40 -6.41 -25.45
C SER A 221 5.50 -5.25 -24.46
N SER A 222 6.53 -4.40 -24.57
CA SER A 222 6.64 -3.19 -23.75
C SER A 222 5.46 -2.25 -23.96
N ALA A 223 5.06 -2.00 -25.20
CA ALA A 223 3.87 -1.19 -25.50
C ALA A 223 2.60 -1.81 -24.91
N ASN A 224 2.40 -3.13 -25.10
CA ASN A 224 1.26 -3.84 -24.55
C ASN A 224 1.19 -3.77 -23.02
N ILE A 225 2.33 -3.90 -22.31
CA ILE A 225 2.38 -3.76 -20.85
C ILE A 225 2.04 -2.31 -20.45
N ILE A 226 2.62 -1.32 -21.13
CA ILE A 226 2.44 0.10 -20.80
C ILE A 226 1.01 0.60 -21.02
N ASP A 227 0.38 0.14 -22.11
CA ASP A 227 -0.93 0.57 -22.60
C ASP A 227 -2.07 -0.33 -22.05
N ARG A 228 -1.75 -1.39 -21.31
CA ARG A 228 -2.73 -2.32 -20.74
C ARG A 228 -3.68 -1.60 -19.80
N THR A 229 -4.95 -2.02 -19.82
CA THR A 229 -5.92 -1.65 -18.79
C THR A 229 -5.68 -2.45 -17.51
N TYR A 230 -5.38 -1.76 -16.42
CA TYR A 230 -5.18 -2.34 -15.09
C TYR A 230 -6.45 -2.26 -14.25
N PHE A 231 -7.29 -3.29 -14.33
CA PHE A 231 -8.47 -3.45 -13.47
C PHE A 231 -8.09 -3.91 -12.05
N LEU A 232 -9.08 -4.03 -11.16
CA LEU A 232 -8.89 -4.32 -9.72
C LEU A 232 -7.88 -5.43 -9.39
N GLN A 233 -7.83 -6.52 -10.17
CA GLN A 233 -6.92 -7.66 -9.90
C GLN A 233 -5.44 -7.38 -10.23
N LEU A 234 -5.17 -6.28 -10.94
CA LEU A 234 -3.85 -5.85 -11.39
C LEU A 234 -3.47 -4.47 -10.87
N GLU A 235 -4.33 -3.81 -10.08
CA GLU A 235 -4.11 -2.46 -9.54
C GLU A 235 -2.77 -2.32 -8.82
N HIS A 236 -2.38 -3.36 -8.08
CA HIS A 236 -1.10 -3.44 -7.36
C HIS A 236 0.14 -3.32 -8.27
N ASN A 237 -0.01 -3.58 -9.57
CA ASN A 237 1.07 -3.48 -10.55
C ASN A 237 1.31 -2.03 -11.01
N LEU A 238 0.39 -1.09 -10.74
CA LEU A 238 0.52 0.31 -11.17
C LEU A 238 1.73 1.00 -10.54
N GLY A 239 2.04 0.71 -9.27
CA GLY A 239 3.22 1.24 -8.60
C GLY A 239 4.52 0.80 -9.28
N PRO A 240 4.80 -0.52 -9.36
CA PRO A 240 5.96 -1.05 -10.07
C PRO A 240 6.03 -0.63 -11.54
N LEU A 241 4.91 -0.57 -12.25
CA LEU A 241 4.85 -0.07 -13.62
C LEU A 241 5.29 1.38 -13.72
N THR A 242 4.79 2.23 -12.83
CA THR A 242 5.14 3.66 -12.81
C THR A 242 6.62 3.85 -12.53
N ALA A 243 7.17 3.08 -11.59
CA ALA A 243 8.60 3.06 -11.32
C ALA A 243 9.41 2.61 -12.56
N ALA A 244 8.98 1.56 -13.25
CA ALA A 244 9.66 1.07 -14.45
C ALA A 244 9.60 2.09 -15.60
N LYS A 245 8.45 2.75 -15.78
CA LYS A 245 8.27 3.84 -16.75
C LYS A 245 9.26 4.96 -16.50
N TYR A 246 9.33 5.48 -15.28
CA TYR A 246 10.23 6.60 -14.96
C TYR A 246 11.70 6.21 -15.00
N ARG A 247 12.08 5.02 -14.52
CA ARG A 247 13.48 4.54 -14.63
C ARG A 247 13.92 4.41 -16.09
N MET A 248 13.05 3.89 -16.96
CA MET A 248 13.36 3.78 -18.38
C MET A 248 13.45 5.16 -19.05
N ILE A 249 12.55 6.08 -18.71
CA ILE A 249 12.60 7.46 -19.21
C ILE A 249 13.90 8.12 -18.78
N ASP A 250 14.24 8.08 -17.49
CA ASP A 250 15.44 8.68 -16.95
C ASP A 250 16.69 8.08 -17.63
N HIS A 251 16.80 6.76 -17.73
CA HIS A 251 17.93 6.09 -18.39
C HIS A 251 18.13 6.51 -19.86
N ILE A 252 17.05 6.66 -20.63
CA ILE A 252 17.13 7.02 -22.04
C ILE A 252 17.34 8.52 -22.25
N TYR A 253 16.57 9.37 -21.57
CA TYR A 253 16.53 10.80 -21.86
C TYR A 253 17.53 11.62 -21.04
N SER A 254 18.00 11.15 -19.87
CA SER A 254 19.03 11.86 -19.09
C SER A 254 20.35 12.05 -19.84
N ARG A 255 20.58 11.23 -20.87
CA ARG A 255 21.73 11.32 -21.79
C ARG A 255 21.75 12.61 -22.60
N ASP A 256 20.60 13.24 -22.81
CA ASP A 256 20.51 14.54 -23.49
C ASP A 256 20.73 15.67 -22.46
N PRO A 257 21.84 16.43 -22.54
CA PRO A 257 22.13 17.51 -21.61
C PRO A 257 21.06 18.62 -21.65
N LYS A 258 20.26 18.69 -22.73
CA LYS A 258 19.18 19.67 -22.87
C LYS A 258 18.01 19.41 -21.93
N VAL A 259 17.85 18.22 -21.35
CA VAL A 259 16.72 17.91 -20.44
C VAL A 259 16.65 18.87 -19.25
N THR A 260 17.80 19.27 -18.70
CA THR A 260 17.84 20.14 -17.52
C THR A 260 17.67 21.62 -17.86
N THR A 261 17.71 22.00 -19.14
CA THR A 261 17.73 23.43 -19.56
C THR A 261 16.49 24.20 -19.13
N ARG A 262 15.32 23.54 -19.12
CA ARG A 262 14.04 24.09 -18.66
C ARG A 262 13.89 24.21 -17.14
N LEU A 263 14.77 23.57 -16.36
CA LEU A 263 14.67 23.55 -14.90
C LEU A 263 15.24 24.85 -14.31
N THR A 264 14.58 25.39 -13.28
CA THR A 264 15.13 26.49 -12.46
C THR A 264 16.41 26.05 -11.75
N PRO A 265 17.27 26.97 -11.29
CA PRO A 265 18.51 26.60 -10.58
C PRO A 265 18.29 25.67 -9.38
N THR A 266 17.21 25.87 -8.62
CA THR A 266 16.83 25.02 -7.49
C THR A 266 16.46 23.61 -7.95
N LEU A 267 15.65 23.48 -9.00
CA LEU A 267 15.28 22.17 -9.54
C LEU A 267 16.49 21.45 -10.19
N LYS A 268 17.41 22.18 -10.83
CA LYS A 268 18.67 21.62 -11.33
C LYS A 268 19.52 21.03 -10.20
N PHE A 269 19.62 21.74 -9.08
CA PHE A 269 20.32 21.24 -7.89
C PHE A 269 19.65 19.95 -7.37
N LEU A 270 18.32 19.97 -7.19
CA LEU A 270 17.57 18.80 -6.72
C LEU A 270 17.67 17.60 -7.68
N TYR A 271 17.74 17.84 -8.98
CA TYR A 271 18.00 16.79 -9.98
C TYR A 271 19.41 16.21 -9.85
N LYS A 272 20.43 17.06 -9.68
CA LYS A 272 21.83 16.63 -9.54
C LYS A 272 22.04 15.69 -8.34
N ILE A 273 21.30 15.89 -7.26
CA ILE A 273 21.35 15.02 -6.06
C ILE A 273 20.33 13.87 -6.10
N ASN A 274 19.69 13.64 -7.25
CA ASN A 274 18.66 12.62 -7.48
C ASN A 274 17.37 12.76 -6.63
N LEU A 275 17.23 13.87 -5.88
CA LEU A 275 16.09 14.11 -5.00
C LEU A 275 14.83 14.48 -5.79
N LEU A 276 14.99 15.19 -6.91
CA LEU A 276 13.85 15.55 -7.77
C LEU A 276 13.24 14.32 -8.47
N ASN A 277 14.07 13.34 -8.86
CA ASN A 277 13.61 12.06 -9.40
C ASN A 277 12.79 11.25 -8.37
N PHE A 278 13.09 11.40 -7.08
CA PHE A 278 12.37 10.72 -6.00
C PHE A 278 11.06 11.42 -5.64
N LEU A 279 11.10 12.76 -5.48
CA LEU A 279 9.96 13.53 -4.97
C LEU A 279 8.95 13.89 -6.05
N ALA A 280 9.40 14.22 -7.26
CA ALA A 280 8.55 14.76 -8.31
C ALA A 280 9.08 14.44 -9.73
N PRO A 281 9.22 13.14 -10.10
CA PRO A 281 9.70 12.73 -11.42
C PRO A 281 8.82 13.27 -12.56
N GLU A 282 7.53 13.47 -12.32
CA GLU A 282 6.60 14.05 -13.29
C GLU A 282 6.98 15.45 -13.73
N LEU A 283 7.63 16.25 -12.87
CA LEU A 283 8.10 17.60 -13.25
C LEU A 283 9.26 17.56 -14.24
N ILE A 284 10.08 16.51 -14.19
CA ILE A 284 11.21 16.33 -15.11
C ILE A 284 10.73 15.69 -16.40
N TRP A 285 9.75 14.79 -16.34
CA TRP A 285 9.44 13.87 -17.44
C TRP A 285 8.06 14.03 -18.06
N ALA A 286 7.31 15.09 -17.71
CA ALA A 286 5.95 15.33 -18.20
C ALA A 286 5.79 15.25 -19.73
N ASP A 287 6.80 15.65 -20.50
CA ASP A 287 6.79 15.65 -21.97
C ASP A 287 7.46 14.41 -22.59
N ARG A 288 7.91 13.46 -21.78
CA ARG A 288 8.58 12.25 -22.24
C ARG A 288 7.65 11.05 -22.19
N SER A 289 7.54 10.34 -23.31
CA SER A 289 6.76 9.11 -23.41
C SER A 289 7.57 7.92 -22.93
N SER A 290 7.06 7.18 -21.94
CA SER A 290 7.65 5.90 -21.52
C SER A 290 7.59 4.87 -22.64
N ARG A 291 6.51 4.87 -23.44
CA ARG A 291 6.36 3.97 -24.59
C ARG A 291 7.49 4.19 -25.60
N GLN A 292 7.81 5.45 -25.86
CA GLN A 292 8.94 5.80 -26.72
C GLN A 292 10.28 5.44 -26.08
N ALA A 293 10.46 5.64 -24.77
CA ALA A 293 11.69 5.26 -24.08
C ALA A 293 11.98 3.76 -24.22
N PHE A 294 10.99 2.89 -23.95
CA PHE A 294 11.12 1.44 -24.16
C PHE A 294 11.34 1.07 -25.63
N TYR A 295 10.72 1.80 -26.56
CA TYR A 295 10.94 1.58 -28.00
C TYR A 295 12.40 1.88 -28.39
N VAL A 296 12.95 2.99 -27.90
CA VAL A 296 14.34 3.40 -28.15
C VAL A 296 15.31 2.45 -27.45
N PHE A 297 15.02 2.05 -26.20
CA PHE A 297 15.86 1.12 -25.44
C PHE A 297 16.11 -0.19 -26.20
N TRP A 298 15.05 -0.80 -26.74
CA TRP A 298 15.13 -2.03 -27.53
C TRP A 298 15.46 -1.80 -29.01
N SER A 299 15.97 -0.63 -29.40
CA SER A 299 16.41 -0.39 -30.78
C SER A 299 17.81 -0.97 -31.01
N VAL A 300 18.08 -1.41 -32.24
CA VAL A 300 19.42 -1.85 -32.63
C VAL A 300 20.41 -0.70 -32.44
N GLU A 301 20.05 0.51 -32.89
CA GLU A 301 20.87 1.71 -32.74
C GLU A 301 21.30 2.00 -31.29
N ASN A 302 20.38 1.85 -30.31
CA ASN A 302 20.71 2.07 -28.90
C ASN A 302 21.69 1.00 -28.38
N LEU A 303 21.39 -0.27 -28.66
CA LEU A 303 22.20 -1.40 -28.18
C LEU A 303 23.59 -1.44 -28.84
N GLU A 304 23.72 -1.05 -30.11
CA GLU A 304 25.02 -0.90 -30.77
C GLU A 304 25.81 0.28 -30.20
N LYS A 305 25.18 1.45 -30.05
CA LYS A 305 25.86 2.68 -29.63
C LYS A 305 26.34 2.63 -28.18
N GLN A 306 25.56 2.05 -27.28
CA GLN A 306 25.88 2.02 -25.84
C GLN A 306 26.59 0.73 -25.41
N GLY A 307 26.50 -0.32 -26.21
CA GLY A 307 26.88 -1.68 -25.85
C GLY A 307 25.69 -2.42 -25.24
N TRP A 308 25.33 -3.55 -25.84
CA TRP A 308 24.15 -4.31 -25.45
C TRP A 308 24.30 -4.89 -24.03
N GLU A 309 25.52 -5.21 -23.60
CA GLU A 309 25.80 -5.72 -22.26
C GLU A 309 25.43 -4.71 -21.18
N LYS A 310 25.83 -3.45 -21.36
CA LYS A 310 25.54 -2.36 -20.39
C LYS A 310 24.06 -2.05 -20.31
N GLU A 311 23.38 -2.03 -21.46
CA GLU A 311 21.94 -1.77 -21.50
C GLU A 311 21.16 -2.91 -20.84
N LEU A 312 21.56 -4.17 -21.07
CA LEU A 312 20.95 -5.31 -20.39
C LEU A 312 21.26 -5.34 -18.89
N GLU A 313 22.46 -4.95 -18.46
CA GLU A 313 22.82 -4.82 -17.04
C GLU A 313 21.93 -3.80 -16.31
N PHE A 314 21.69 -2.64 -16.94
CA PHE A 314 20.70 -1.68 -16.45
C PHE A 314 19.32 -2.32 -16.35
N PHE A 315 18.86 -3.01 -17.39
CA PHE A 315 17.54 -3.63 -17.38
C PHE A 315 17.40 -4.64 -16.24
N GLU A 316 18.39 -5.50 -16.03
CA GLU A 316 18.40 -6.51 -14.96
C GLU A 316 18.39 -5.87 -13.57
N THR A 317 19.16 -4.79 -13.39
CA THR A 317 19.32 -4.11 -12.09
C THR A 317 18.09 -3.25 -11.74
N ASP A 318 17.56 -2.50 -12.72
CA ASP A 318 16.59 -1.44 -12.46
C ASP A 318 15.16 -1.77 -12.90
N ILE A 319 14.96 -2.69 -13.85
CA ILE A 319 13.66 -2.94 -14.46
C ILE A 319 13.15 -4.36 -14.21
N GLN A 320 14.01 -5.37 -14.29
CA GLN A 320 13.60 -6.78 -14.19
C GLN A 320 12.86 -7.07 -12.88
N GLY A 321 13.42 -6.68 -11.73
CA GLY A 321 12.79 -6.87 -10.42
C GLY A 321 11.44 -6.15 -10.28
N LEU A 322 11.22 -5.05 -11.00
CA LEU A 322 9.91 -4.39 -11.05
C LEU A 322 8.91 -5.23 -11.86
N MET A 323 9.30 -5.72 -13.03
CA MET A 323 8.43 -6.53 -13.90
C MET A 323 8.10 -7.91 -13.31
N GLU A 324 9.06 -8.53 -12.60
CA GLU A 324 8.86 -9.80 -11.88
C GLU A 324 7.88 -9.65 -10.72
N SER A 325 7.79 -8.45 -10.14
CA SER A 325 6.85 -8.17 -9.07
C SER A 325 5.40 -8.09 -9.54
N PHE A 326 5.12 -8.08 -10.86
CA PHE A 326 3.76 -8.00 -11.36
C PHE A 326 3.02 -9.31 -11.12
N TYR A 327 1.82 -9.19 -10.59
CA TYR A 327 0.97 -10.34 -10.33
C TYR A 327 -0.50 -10.04 -10.57
N PHE A 328 -1.26 -11.11 -10.71
CA PHE A 328 -2.70 -11.16 -10.73
C PHE A 328 -3.18 -11.79 -9.42
N ARG A 329 -4.24 -11.23 -8.84
CA ARG A 329 -4.87 -11.82 -7.65
C ARG A 329 -6.26 -12.38 -7.98
N GLN A 330 -6.42 -13.67 -7.74
CA GLN A 330 -7.68 -14.37 -7.96
C GLN A 330 -8.81 -13.81 -7.08
N LEU A 331 -10.02 -13.80 -7.62
CA LEU A 331 -11.24 -13.53 -6.87
C LEU A 331 -11.90 -14.86 -6.48
N SER A 332 -12.42 -14.91 -5.26
CA SER A 332 -13.27 -15.99 -4.78
C SER A 332 -14.70 -15.82 -5.31
N LEU A 333 -15.53 -16.84 -5.14
CA LEU A 333 -16.94 -16.86 -5.54
C LEU A 333 -17.76 -15.70 -4.96
N ASN A 334 -17.31 -15.11 -3.85
CA ASN A 334 -17.94 -13.96 -3.20
C ASN A 334 -17.48 -12.60 -3.75
N GLY A 335 -16.66 -12.56 -4.82
CA GLY A 335 -16.14 -11.33 -5.41
C GLY A 335 -15.03 -10.65 -4.60
N GLN A 336 -14.58 -11.24 -3.48
CA GLN A 336 -13.43 -10.76 -2.74
C GLN A 336 -12.17 -11.47 -3.21
N PHE A 337 -11.01 -10.86 -2.98
CA PHE A 337 -9.76 -11.53 -3.27
C PHE A 337 -9.60 -12.80 -2.45
N VAL A 338 -9.07 -13.84 -3.10
CA VAL A 338 -8.75 -15.11 -2.45
C VAL A 338 -7.83 -14.85 -1.25
N ASN A 339 -8.23 -15.38 -0.10
CA ASN A 339 -7.42 -15.42 1.10
C ASN A 339 -7.71 -16.76 1.80
N ARG A 340 -6.74 -17.68 1.71
CA ARG A 340 -6.81 -19.02 2.27
C ARG A 340 -6.07 -19.12 3.61
N PHE A 341 -5.74 -17.99 4.25
CA PHE A 341 -5.03 -17.96 5.52
C PHE A 341 -5.69 -18.81 6.61
N TRP A 342 -7.02 -18.90 6.58
CA TRP A 342 -7.78 -19.75 7.49
C TRP A 342 -7.33 -21.22 7.49
N LEU A 343 -6.77 -21.76 6.39
CA LEU A 343 -6.23 -23.12 6.34
C LEU A 343 -5.00 -23.29 7.23
N ILE A 344 -4.12 -22.28 7.22
CA ILE A 344 -2.90 -22.27 8.06
C ILE A 344 -3.28 -22.00 9.51
N ASP A 345 -4.32 -21.19 9.73
CA ASP A 345 -4.74 -20.77 11.06
C ASP A 345 -5.65 -21.78 11.77
N LEU A 346 -6.28 -22.70 11.04
CA LEU A 346 -7.19 -23.70 11.60
C LEU A 346 -6.54 -24.61 12.66
N PRO A 347 -5.31 -25.14 12.48
CA PRO A 347 -4.62 -25.87 13.53
C PRO A 347 -4.43 -25.06 14.82
N TRP A 348 -4.14 -23.75 14.70
CA TRP A 348 -4.00 -22.85 15.84
C TRP A 348 -5.34 -22.60 16.54
N ILE A 349 -6.40 -22.37 15.78
CA ILE A 349 -7.75 -22.19 16.32
C ILE A 349 -8.19 -23.45 17.07
N SER A 350 -7.95 -24.64 16.51
CA SER A 350 -8.26 -25.92 17.16
C SER A 350 -7.47 -26.08 18.47
N LEU A 351 -6.17 -25.73 18.46
CA LEU A 351 -5.34 -25.73 19.65
C LEU A 351 -5.88 -24.78 20.72
N PHE A 352 -6.18 -23.53 20.35
CA PHE A 352 -6.74 -22.53 21.26
C PHE A 352 -8.12 -22.92 21.77
N PHE A 353 -8.93 -23.61 20.96
CA PHE A 353 -10.23 -24.11 21.37
C PHE A 353 -10.11 -25.17 22.46
N LEU A 354 -9.19 -26.12 22.30
CA LEU A 354 -8.91 -27.12 23.34
C LEU A 354 -8.37 -26.49 24.62
N ILE A 355 -7.44 -25.53 24.50
CA ILE A 355 -6.90 -24.79 25.66
C ILE A 355 -8.01 -23.99 26.35
N PHE A 356 -8.90 -23.37 25.60
CA PHE A 356 -10.04 -22.63 26.13
C PHE A 356 -10.99 -23.55 26.91
N LEU A 357 -11.31 -24.75 26.39
CA LEU A 357 -12.10 -25.74 27.11
C LEU A 357 -11.40 -26.21 28.39
N MET A 358 -10.09 -26.41 28.34
CA MET A 358 -9.29 -26.77 29.51
C MET A 358 -9.29 -25.65 30.57
N GLU A 359 -9.13 -24.39 30.17
CA GLU A 359 -9.18 -23.24 31.09
C GLU A 359 -10.58 -23.07 31.71
N ILE A 360 -11.66 -23.29 30.94
CA ILE A 360 -13.03 -23.30 31.49
C ILE A 360 -13.17 -24.41 32.55
N TYR A 361 -12.69 -25.62 32.25
CA TYR A 361 -12.76 -26.75 33.18
C TYR A 361 -11.98 -26.47 34.47
N VAL A 362 -10.75 -25.98 34.37
CA VAL A 362 -9.90 -25.64 35.53
C VAL A 362 -10.49 -24.47 36.33
N LEU A 363 -11.06 -23.47 35.68
CA LEU A 363 -11.67 -22.33 36.35
C LEU A 363 -12.91 -22.76 37.15
N ARG A 364 -13.75 -23.62 36.57
CA ARG A 364 -14.95 -24.16 37.23
C ARG A 364 -14.62 -25.17 38.33
N SER A 365 -13.55 -25.97 38.18
CA SER A 365 -13.12 -26.89 39.25
C SER A 365 -12.57 -26.14 40.46
N ARG A 366 -11.92 -24.99 40.26
CA ARG A 366 -11.43 -24.12 41.34
C ARG A 366 -12.51 -23.21 41.94
N GLN A 367 -13.53 -22.84 41.17
CA GLN A 367 -14.61 -21.96 41.58
C GLN A 367 -15.97 -22.56 41.21
N PRO A 368 -16.49 -23.53 41.99
CA PRO A 368 -17.72 -24.27 41.65
C PRO A 368 -18.99 -23.42 41.62
N GLN A 369 -18.96 -22.21 42.20
CA GLN A 369 -20.07 -21.25 42.19
C GLN A 369 -20.24 -20.53 40.85
N LEU A 370 -19.26 -20.62 39.93
CA LEU A 370 -19.34 -19.95 38.63
C LEU A 370 -20.25 -20.69 37.65
N THR A 371 -21.15 -19.94 37.02
CA THR A 371 -21.90 -20.41 35.85
C THR A 371 -20.98 -20.49 34.62
N LEU A 372 -21.37 -21.30 33.63
CA LEU A 372 -20.59 -21.45 32.38
C LEU A 372 -20.47 -20.12 31.61
N LYS A 373 -21.52 -19.28 31.63
CA LYS A 373 -21.51 -17.96 31.00
C LYS A 373 -20.50 -17.01 31.66
N GLU A 374 -20.44 -17.01 32.99
CA GLU A 374 -19.49 -16.18 33.75
C GLU A 374 -18.05 -16.64 33.54
N ALA A 375 -17.81 -17.95 33.47
CA ALA A 375 -16.49 -18.50 33.14
C ALA A 375 -16.01 -18.05 31.75
N ILE A 376 -16.89 -18.09 30.74
CA ILE A 376 -16.60 -17.60 29.38
C ILE A 376 -16.32 -16.09 29.38
N LEU A 377 -17.10 -15.29 30.12
CA LEU A 377 -16.89 -13.84 30.22
C LEU A 377 -15.56 -13.48 30.87
N LYS A 378 -15.10 -14.25 31.88
CA LYS A 378 -13.76 -14.07 32.46
C LYS A 378 -12.64 -14.39 31.46
N LEU A 379 -12.91 -15.24 30.48
CA LEU A 379 -12.00 -15.67 29.43
C LEU A 379 -12.26 -14.96 28.08
N TRP A 380 -12.85 -13.76 28.11
CA TRP A 380 -13.24 -13.01 26.91
C TRP A 380 -12.13 -12.83 25.87
N TYR A 381 -10.87 -12.75 26.31
CA TYR A 381 -9.71 -12.59 25.43
C TYR A 381 -9.47 -13.80 24.51
N TYR A 382 -10.00 -14.99 24.81
CA TYR A 382 -9.94 -16.13 23.89
C TYR A 382 -10.83 -15.95 22.65
N VAL A 383 -11.85 -15.09 22.71
CA VAL A 383 -12.74 -14.84 21.58
C VAL A 383 -11.97 -14.37 20.34
N PHE A 384 -10.94 -13.54 20.51
CA PHE A 384 -10.12 -13.08 19.39
C PHE A 384 -9.23 -14.18 18.80
N LEU A 385 -8.82 -15.16 19.61
CA LEU A 385 -8.05 -16.32 19.14
C LEU A 385 -8.92 -17.26 18.33
N LEU A 386 -10.17 -17.46 18.74
CA LEU A 386 -11.07 -18.44 18.14
C LEU A 386 -11.80 -17.96 16.89
N ILE A 387 -12.00 -16.65 16.72
CA ILE A 387 -12.75 -16.09 15.58
C ILE A 387 -11.81 -15.74 14.42
N PRO A 388 -11.87 -16.42 13.26
CA PRO A 388 -10.97 -16.20 12.12
C PRO A 388 -11.09 -14.81 11.47
N LYS A 389 -12.20 -14.09 11.69
CA LYS A 389 -12.41 -12.74 11.13
C LYS A 389 -11.75 -11.63 11.96
N LEU A 390 -11.35 -11.91 13.19
CA LEU A 390 -10.84 -10.92 14.15
C LEU A 390 -9.32 -11.03 14.34
N LEU A 391 -8.60 -11.43 13.29
CA LEU A 391 -7.15 -11.72 13.36
C LEU A 391 -6.34 -10.56 13.97
N PHE A 392 -6.62 -9.32 13.56
CA PHE A 392 -5.91 -8.14 14.08
C PHE A 392 -6.11 -7.95 15.60
N LEU A 393 -7.27 -8.35 16.15
CA LEU A 393 -7.57 -8.22 17.58
C LEU A 393 -6.84 -9.26 18.45
N ARG A 394 -6.19 -10.28 17.84
CA ARG A 394 -5.36 -11.25 18.58
C ARG A 394 -4.18 -10.60 19.29
N PHE A 395 -3.79 -9.39 18.89
CA PHE A 395 -2.84 -8.57 19.65
C PHE A 395 -3.27 -8.40 21.11
N ILE A 396 -4.57 -8.19 21.37
CA ILE A 396 -5.10 -8.01 22.72
C ILE A 396 -4.88 -9.28 23.55
N SER A 397 -5.16 -10.44 22.98
CA SER A 397 -4.91 -11.75 23.61
C SER A 397 -3.42 -11.98 23.86
N ALA A 398 -2.56 -11.66 22.88
CA ALA A 398 -1.11 -11.79 23.01
C ALA A 398 -0.56 -10.91 24.14
N VAL A 399 -0.93 -9.63 24.17
CA VAL A 399 -0.53 -8.71 25.24
C VAL A 399 -1.02 -9.18 26.60
N TYR A 400 -2.27 -9.66 26.68
CA TYR A 400 -2.82 -10.19 27.93
C TYR A 400 -2.02 -11.40 28.43
N HIS A 401 -1.72 -12.38 27.57
CA HIS A 401 -0.96 -13.57 27.96
C HIS A 401 0.50 -13.26 28.30
N LEU A 402 1.15 -12.35 27.58
CA LEU A 402 2.52 -11.90 27.89
C LEU A 402 2.58 -11.18 29.25
N ASN A 403 1.59 -10.33 29.53
CA ASN A 403 1.48 -9.65 30.82
C ASN A 403 1.21 -10.65 31.97
N ARG A 404 0.29 -11.61 31.76
CA ARG A 404 -0.01 -12.68 32.74
C ARG A 404 1.20 -13.58 33.01
N ALA A 405 2.04 -13.81 32.00
CA ALA A 405 3.23 -14.67 32.10
C ALA A 405 4.48 -13.96 32.64
N ASN A 406 4.44 -12.63 32.82
CA ASN A 406 5.59 -11.78 33.14
C ASN A 406 6.80 -12.05 32.22
N PHE A 407 6.55 -12.23 30.91
CA PHE A 407 7.59 -12.68 29.98
C PHE A 407 7.40 -12.09 28.58
N PRO A 408 8.12 -11.02 28.20
CA PRO A 408 8.92 -10.13 29.04
C PRO A 408 8.04 -9.32 30.01
N SER A 409 8.59 -8.81 31.12
CA SER A 409 7.81 -7.95 32.02
C SER A 409 7.41 -6.68 31.28
N LEU A 410 6.14 -6.56 30.90
CA LEU A 410 5.60 -5.35 30.27
C LEU A 410 5.32 -4.25 31.31
N GLN A 411 5.40 -4.56 32.60
CA GLN A 411 5.17 -3.63 33.71
C GLN A 411 5.97 -2.32 33.60
N PRO A 412 7.29 -2.32 33.30
CA PRO A 412 8.06 -1.07 33.14
C PRO A 412 7.58 -0.23 31.96
N THR A 413 7.19 -0.87 30.85
CA THR A 413 6.69 -0.18 29.65
C THR A 413 5.27 0.35 29.86
N ILE A 414 4.43 -0.43 30.54
CA ILE A 414 3.07 -0.04 30.94
C ILE A 414 3.13 1.09 31.97
N ASP A 415 4.04 1.03 32.93
CA ASP A 415 4.23 2.07 33.94
C ASP A 415 4.87 3.30 33.33
N TYR A 416 5.79 3.17 32.36
CA TYR A 416 6.31 4.27 31.54
C TYR A 416 5.23 4.89 30.64
N LEU A 417 4.35 4.11 30.02
CA LEU A 417 3.22 4.62 29.23
C LEU A 417 2.16 5.25 30.12
N LYS A 418 1.83 4.65 31.28
CA LYS A 418 0.94 5.25 32.27
C LYS A 418 1.53 6.55 32.79
N LEU A 419 2.80 6.58 33.20
CA LEU A 419 3.46 7.81 33.64
C LEU A 419 3.54 8.82 32.51
N LYS A 420 3.90 8.45 31.28
CA LYS A 420 4.05 9.41 30.17
C LYS A 420 2.70 9.92 29.67
N ILE A 421 1.66 9.09 29.63
CA ILE A 421 0.31 9.50 29.27
C ILE A 421 -0.30 10.33 30.40
N ILE A 422 -0.16 9.91 31.67
CA ILE A 422 -0.68 10.65 32.83
C ILE A 422 0.12 11.95 33.05
N TYR A 423 1.44 11.96 32.86
CA TYR A 423 2.30 13.14 32.98
C TYR A 423 2.19 14.04 31.76
N SER A 424 2.06 13.54 30.53
CA SER A 424 1.78 14.40 29.37
C SER A 424 0.39 15.00 29.48
N PHE A 425 -0.64 14.23 29.87
CA PHE A 425 -1.97 14.78 30.15
C PHE A 425 -1.96 15.75 31.34
N ALA A 426 -1.30 15.41 32.46
CA ALA A 426 -1.33 16.25 33.66
C ALA A 426 -0.46 17.50 33.53
N GLN A 427 0.71 17.43 32.89
CA GLN A 427 1.61 18.55 32.70
C GLN A 427 1.10 19.49 31.59
N GLU A 428 0.52 18.98 30.51
CA GLU A 428 -0.10 19.83 29.48
C GLU A 428 -1.43 20.45 29.95
N LEU A 429 -2.24 19.74 30.75
CA LEU A 429 -3.47 20.32 31.30
C LEU A 429 -3.22 21.30 32.46
N VAL A 430 -2.30 21.02 33.39
CA VAL A 430 -2.13 21.85 34.60
C VAL A 430 -1.27 23.09 34.34
N GLN A 431 -0.26 23.01 33.46
CA GLN A 431 0.66 24.12 33.22
C GLN A 431 0.08 25.18 32.27
N VAL A 432 -0.82 24.81 31.36
CA VAL A 432 -1.46 25.74 30.41
C VAL A 432 -2.82 26.26 30.92
N LEU A 433 -3.60 25.45 31.64
CA LEU A 433 -4.99 25.82 31.97
C LEU A 433 -5.17 26.61 33.27
N VAL A 434 -4.26 26.57 34.24
CA VAL A 434 -4.63 27.07 35.59
C VAL A 434 -4.17 28.50 35.90
N ASN A 435 -2.98 28.96 35.47
CA ASN A 435 -2.47 30.26 35.97
C ASN A 435 -2.05 31.30 34.90
N GLN A 436 -2.06 30.99 33.61
CA GLN A 436 -1.65 31.98 32.58
C GLN A 436 -2.53 32.01 31.32
N GLY A 437 -3.22 30.91 30.98
CA GLY A 437 -4.05 30.85 29.78
C GLY A 437 -5.35 31.66 29.91
N VAL A 438 -6.08 31.50 31.02
CA VAL A 438 -7.41 32.12 31.19
C VAL A 438 -7.30 33.64 31.37
N ASP A 439 -6.34 34.12 32.15
CA ASP A 439 -6.16 35.56 32.38
C ASP A 439 -5.64 36.27 31.12
N LYS A 440 -4.71 35.66 30.36
CA LYS A 440 -4.25 36.22 29.07
C LYS A 440 -5.33 36.21 27.99
N ILE A 441 -6.23 35.23 27.99
CA ILE A 441 -7.35 35.16 27.05
C ILE A 441 -8.45 36.15 27.47
N GLN A 442 -8.72 36.32 28.77
CA GLN A 442 -9.62 37.37 29.27
C GLN A 442 -9.06 38.75 28.96
N ASP A 443 -7.77 38.98 29.12
CA ASP A 443 -7.14 40.26 28.79
C ASP A 443 -7.15 40.54 27.28
N PHE A 444 -6.93 39.51 26.45
CA PHE A 444 -6.99 39.64 24.99
C PHE A 444 -8.40 39.99 24.48
N VAL A 445 -9.43 39.42 25.10
CA VAL A 445 -10.85 39.70 24.80
C VAL A 445 -11.30 41.04 25.39
N LYS A 446 -10.95 41.36 26.65
CA LYS A 446 -11.26 42.65 27.30
C LYS A 446 -10.59 43.85 26.62
N GLN A 447 -9.46 43.64 25.93
CA GLN A 447 -8.77 44.69 25.17
C GLN A 447 -9.34 44.91 23.74
N GLY A 448 -10.42 44.23 23.35
CA GLY A 448 -11.10 44.42 22.06
C GLY A 448 -10.29 43.93 20.85
N SER A 449 -9.39 42.96 21.03
CA SER A 449 -8.47 42.50 19.98
C SER A 449 -9.15 41.66 18.89
N LEU A 450 -10.37 41.15 19.10
CA LEU A 450 -11.15 40.47 18.06
C LEU A 450 -11.60 41.44 16.95
N LYS A 451 -11.87 42.70 17.29
CA LYS A 451 -12.14 43.77 16.30
C LYS A 451 -10.90 44.08 15.44
N LYS A 452 -9.68 43.89 15.96
CA LYS A 452 -8.43 44.08 15.20
C LYS A 452 -8.14 42.94 14.23
N LEU A 453 -8.57 41.71 14.51
CA LEU A 453 -8.35 40.56 13.63
C LEU A 453 -9.21 40.58 12.36
N VAL A 454 -10.37 41.24 12.41
CA VAL A 454 -11.28 41.38 11.26
C VAL A 454 -10.76 42.41 10.24
N ASN A 455 -9.81 43.27 10.62
CA ASN A 455 -9.11 44.22 9.74
C ASN A 455 -7.57 44.04 9.79
N PRO A 456 -6.98 43.07 9.08
CA PRO A 456 -5.52 42.96 8.98
C PRO A 456 -4.94 43.89 7.89
N PRO A 457 -3.72 44.45 8.06
CA PRO A 457 -3.01 45.14 6.98
C PRO A 457 -2.56 44.16 5.89
N SER A 458 -2.61 44.62 4.64
CA SER A 458 -2.47 43.81 3.43
C SER A 458 -1.04 43.31 3.16
N SER A 459 -0.59 42.28 3.90
CA SER A 459 0.52 41.41 3.52
C SER A 459 0.56 40.22 4.46
N TYR A 460 0.16 39.02 4.02
CA TYR A 460 0.78 37.73 4.35
C TYR A 460 0.07 36.55 3.66
N GLN A 461 0.86 35.51 3.46
CA GLN A 461 0.69 34.31 2.67
C GLN A 461 -0.50 33.43 3.08
N SER A 462 -1.03 32.70 2.09
CA SER A 462 -1.99 31.60 2.26
C SER A 462 -1.42 30.52 3.18
N ILE A 463 -1.97 30.41 4.38
CA ILE A 463 -1.83 29.25 5.25
C ILE A 463 -2.57 28.09 4.56
N SER A 464 -1.84 27.02 4.27
CA SER A 464 -2.34 25.78 3.70
C SER A 464 -3.34 25.11 4.67
N LEU A 465 -4.56 24.86 4.20
CA LEU A 465 -5.64 24.20 4.95
C LEU A 465 -5.44 22.67 5.00
N GLU A 466 -4.29 22.21 5.49
CA GLU A 466 -4.04 20.78 5.71
C GLU A 466 -3.67 20.44 7.17
N ASP A 467 -3.45 21.46 8.01
CA ASP A 467 -3.09 21.29 9.44
C ASP A 467 -4.21 21.60 10.45
N ILE A 468 -5.45 21.84 10.01
CA ILE A 468 -6.59 22.04 10.93
C ILE A 468 -7.51 20.82 10.89
N LYS A 469 -7.13 19.78 11.62
CA LYS A 469 -8.07 18.79 12.16
C LYS A 469 -8.23 19.10 13.65
N LEU A 470 -9.00 20.15 13.96
CA LEU A 470 -9.39 20.49 15.32
C LEU A 470 -10.89 20.20 15.47
N GLU A 471 -11.23 19.12 16.19
CA GLU A 471 -12.58 18.93 16.75
C GLU A 471 -12.79 19.97 17.87
N PHE A 472 -13.34 21.13 17.54
CA PHE A 472 -13.85 22.09 18.53
C PHE A 472 -15.37 21.96 18.66
N GLN A 473 -15.85 21.67 19.86
CA GLN A 473 -17.26 21.91 20.20
C GLN A 473 -17.47 23.43 20.30
N SER A 474 -18.30 23.98 19.41
CA SER A 474 -18.64 25.41 19.39
C SER A 474 -19.53 25.77 20.59
N PRO A 475 -19.43 27.00 21.15
CA PRO A 475 -20.36 27.47 22.17
C PRO A 475 -21.81 27.39 21.64
N PRO A 476 -22.77 26.88 22.43
CA PRO A 476 -24.16 26.81 21.99
C PRO A 476 -24.73 28.23 21.80
N GLY A 477 -25.09 28.59 20.56
CA GLY A 477 -25.75 29.86 20.22
C GLY A 477 -25.27 30.53 18.92
N ILE A 478 -23.98 30.44 18.61
CA ILE A 478 -23.37 31.20 17.48
C ILE A 478 -23.75 30.62 16.10
N SER A 479 -24.00 29.31 16.02
CA SER A 479 -24.19 28.61 14.74
C SER A 479 -25.50 28.97 14.03
N ASN A 480 -26.59 29.21 14.76
CA ASN A 480 -27.91 29.44 14.14
C ASN A 480 -28.06 30.85 13.56
N GLN A 481 -27.49 31.88 14.20
CA GLN A 481 -27.55 33.26 13.73
C GLN A 481 -26.72 33.49 12.46
N ILE A 482 -25.53 32.85 12.36
CA ILE A 482 -24.69 32.91 11.15
C ILE A 482 -25.39 32.23 9.97
N VAL A 483 -26.06 31.10 10.21
CA VAL A 483 -26.85 30.40 9.18
C VAL A 483 -28.04 31.25 8.73
N GLU A 484 -28.72 31.92 9.66
CA GLU A 484 -29.85 32.80 9.36
C GLU A 484 -29.43 34.03 8.55
N ILE A 485 -28.36 34.74 8.92
CA ILE A 485 -27.81 35.87 8.15
C ILE A 485 -27.33 35.45 6.76
N THR A 486 -26.69 34.28 6.68
CA THR A 486 -26.20 33.74 5.40
C THR A 486 -27.36 33.49 4.45
N ILE A 487 -28.46 32.90 4.95
CA ILE A 487 -29.64 32.54 4.14
C ILE A 487 -30.49 33.77 3.82
N SER A 488 -30.70 34.68 4.77
CA SER A 488 -31.66 35.79 4.63
C SER A 488 -31.08 37.08 4.06
N LYS A 489 -29.77 37.34 4.20
CA LYS A 489 -29.15 38.62 3.82
C LYS A 489 -27.95 38.49 2.89
N VAL A 490 -27.12 37.45 3.06
CA VAL A 490 -25.93 37.24 2.20
C VAL A 490 -26.31 36.59 0.87
N LEU A 491 -27.11 35.51 0.90
CA LEU A 491 -27.56 34.79 -0.30
C LEU A 491 -28.29 35.67 -1.32
N PRO A 492 -29.22 36.57 -0.93
CA PRO A 492 -29.89 37.47 -1.87
C PRO A 492 -28.95 38.47 -2.53
N THR A 493 -27.89 38.89 -1.82
CA THR A 493 -26.97 39.94 -2.25
C THR A 493 -25.89 39.42 -3.20
N ILE A 494 -25.44 38.17 -3.04
CA ILE A 494 -24.51 37.47 -3.94
C ILE A 494 -25.19 36.80 -5.14
N ARG A 495 -26.53 36.81 -5.15
CA ARG A 495 -27.37 36.19 -6.17
C ARG A 495 -26.96 36.55 -7.60
N PRO A 496 -26.67 37.81 -7.97
CA PRO A 496 -26.29 38.12 -9.35
C PRO A 496 -24.95 37.51 -9.78
N GLU A 497 -23.96 37.42 -8.89
CA GLU A 497 -22.69 36.75 -9.20
C GLU A 497 -22.82 35.23 -9.24
N LEU A 498 -23.68 34.69 -8.38
CA LEU A 498 -24.01 33.27 -8.38
C LEU A 498 -24.74 32.90 -9.67
N GLU A 499 -25.73 33.71 -10.09
CA GLU A 499 -26.43 33.56 -11.36
C GLU A 499 -25.48 33.70 -12.55
N ALA A 500 -24.54 34.66 -12.54
CA ALA A 500 -23.56 34.82 -13.62
C ALA A 500 -22.59 33.63 -13.74
N TYR A 501 -22.10 33.11 -12.61
CA TYR A 501 -21.24 31.92 -12.59
C TYR A 501 -22.00 30.67 -13.04
N LEU A 502 -23.22 30.48 -12.54
CA LEU A 502 -24.07 29.35 -12.92
C LEU A 502 -24.50 29.44 -14.40
N HIS A 503 -24.88 30.61 -14.90
CA HIS A 503 -25.21 30.82 -16.32
C HIS A 503 -24.03 30.50 -17.23
N TYR A 504 -22.80 30.92 -16.88
CA TYR A 504 -21.60 30.61 -17.66
C TYR A 504 -21.34 29.10 -17.72
N GLN A 505 -21.42 28.41 -16.57
CA GLN A 505 -21.21 26.96 -16.50
C GLN A 505 -22.31 26.16 -17.20
N VAL A 506 -23.55 26.62 -17.11
CA VAL A 506 -24.70 26.02 -17.78
C VAL A 506 -24.61 26.22 -19.30
N ALA A 507 -24.28 27.42 -19.77
CA ALA A 507 -24.12 27.71 -21.19
C ALA A 507 -22.99 26.89 -21.83
N ASN A 508 -21.84 26.79 -21.15
CA ASN A 508 -20.70 26.01 -21.64
C ASN A 508 -21.00 24.49 -21.63
N SER A 509 -21.76 24.00 -20.65
CA SER A 509 -22.19 22.60 -20.58
C SER A 509 -23.27 22.25 -21.61
N ILE A 510 -24.19 23.17 -21.90
CA ILE A 510 -25.25 23.00 -22.90
C ILE A 510 -24.67 22.97 -24.33
N GLN A 511 -23.71 23.84 -24.65
CA GLN A 511 -23.07 23.88 -25.98
C GLN A 511 -22.23 22.63 -26.27
N GLN A 512 -21.70 21.96 -25.24
CA GLN A 512 -20.93 20.72 -25.37
C GLN A 512 -21.81 19.45 -25.41
N SER A 513 -23.12 19.57 -25.18
CA SER A 513 -24.04 18.44 -25.17
C SER A 513 -24.48 18.02 -26.59
N PRO A 514 -24.44 16.72 -26.94
CA PRO A 514 -24.97 16.19 -28.22
C PRO A 514 -26.46 16.54 -28.45
N ILE A 515 -27.21 16.79 -27.37
CA ILE A 515 -28.64 17.10 -27.38
C ILE A 515 -28.92 18.48 -28.00
N TYR A 516 -28.04 19.47 -27.76
CA TYR A 516 -28.18 20.83 -28.31
C TYR A 516 -27.96 20.85 -29.83
N LYS A 517 -27.04 20.01 -30.34
CA LYS A 517 -26.86 19.81 -31.79
C LYS A 517 -28.02 19.07 -32.45
N GLY A 518 -28.76 18.23 -31.70
CA GLY A 518 -29.94 17.50 -32.18
C GLY A 518 -31.22 18.33 -32.19
N LEU A 519 -31.43 19.21 -31.20
CA LEU A 519 -32.63 20.04 -31.07
C LEU A 519 -32.69 21.20 -32.08
N ASN A 520 -31.55 21.65 -32.61
CA ASN A 520 -31.49 22.66 -33.68
C ASN A 520 -32.05 22.18 -35.05
N LYS A 521 -32.58 20.95 -35.14
CA LYS A 521 -33.11 20.37 -36.39
C LYS A 521 -34.59 20.04 -36.38
N ILE A 522 -35.34 20.38 -35.32
CA ILE A 522 -36.76 20.03 -35.22
C ILE A 522 -37.60 21.31 -35.08
N PRO A 523 -38.45 21.65 -36.07
CA PRO A 523 -39.46 22.66 -35.89
C PRO A 523 -40.64 22.03 -35.13
N LEU A 524 -41.14 22.73 -34.10
CA LEU A 524 -42.37 22.44 -33.34
C LEU A 524 -42.24 21.46 -32.15
N ILE A 525 -42.13 21.98 -30.91
CA ILE A 525 -42.39 21.21 -29.67
C ILE A 525 -43.24 22.07 -28.73
N GLY A 526 -44.52 21.70 -28.58
CA GLY A 526 -45.44 22.24 -27.58
C GLY A 526 -45.70 21.32 -26.39
N HIS A 527 -45.42 20.01 -26.46
CA HIS A 527 -45.85 19.08 -25.41
C HIS A 527 -44.79 17.99 -25.15
N LEU A 528 -43.94 18.21 -24.16
CA LEU A 528 -42.99 17.19 -23.67
C LEU A 528 -43.66 16.36 -22.55
N PRO A 529 -43.65 15.01 -22.63
CA PRO A 529 -44.19 14.14 -21.58
C PRO A 529 -43.46 14.31 -20.24
N GLN A 530 -44.22 14.29 -19.15
CA GLN A 530 -43.74 14.61 -17.80
C GLN A 530 -42.58 13.71 -17.31
N GLN A 531 -42.50 12.48 -17.78
CA GLN A 531 -41.40 11.56 -17.48
C GLN A 531 -40.05 12.00 -18.10
N VAL A 532 -40.10 12.66 -19.27
CA VAL A 532 -38.90 13.23 -19.90
C VAL A 532 -38.45 14.45 -19.10
N ALA A 533 -39.39 15.28 -18.65
CA ALA A 533 -39.12 16.41 -17.76
C ALA A 533 -38.49 15.95 -16.43
N ASP A 534 -39.03 14.90 -15.79
CA ASP A 534 -38.50 14.37 -14.54
C ASP A 534 -37.12 13.74 -14.70
N SER A 535 -36.88 13.02 -15.81
CA SER A 535 -35.56 12.48 -16.13
C SER A 535 -34.54 13.58 -16.39
N LEU A 536 -34.96 14.67 -17.05
CA LEU A 536 -34.13 15.84 -17.33
C LEU A 536 -33.81 16.59 -16.04
N VAL A 537 -34.79 16.82 -15.17
CA VAL A 537 -34.60 17.47 -13.86
C VAL A 537 -33.64 16.66 -13.00
N LYS A 538 -33.80 15.33 -12.94
CA LYS A 538 -32.93 14.46 -12.16
C LYS A 538 -31.49 14.42 -12.70
N LYS A 539 -31.33 14.47 -14.03
CA LYS A 539 -30.02 14.46 -14.70
C LYS A 539 -29.35 15.83 -14.67
N ILE A 540 -30.11 16.92 -14.69
CA ILE A 540 -29.65 18.30 -14.46
C ILE A 540 -29.21 18.45 -12.99
N ALA A 541 -30.01 17.97 -12.02
CA ALA A 541 -29.66 18.00 -10.61
C ALA A 541 -28.40 17.18 -10.29
N MET A 542 -28.26 15.97 -10.86
CA MET A 542 -27.02 15.18 -10.76
C MET A 542 -25.83 15.89 -11.40
N THR A 543 -26.02 16.50 -12.59
CA THR A 543 -24.95 17.24 -13.27
C THR A 543 -24.51 18.48 -12.50
N ILE A 544 -25.45 19.22 -11.88
CA ILE A 544 -25.16 20.37 -11.01
C ILE A 544 -24.34 19.92 -9.79
N SER A 545 -24.70 18.80 -9.18
CA SER A 545 -24.04 18.26 -7.98
C SER A 545 -22.66 17.67 -8.27
N GLU A 546 -22.48 17.05 -9.45
CA GLU A 546 -21.23 16.42 -9.85
C GLU A 546 -20.27 17.37 -10.58
N SER A 547 -20.75 18.47 -11.17
CA SER A 547 -19.93 19.39 -11.98
C SER A 547 -18.77 20.06 -11.24
N PRO A 548 -18.85 20.45 -9.95
CA PRO A 548 -17.69 21.01 -9.25
C PRO A 548 -16.59 19.95 -9.15
N LYS A 549 -16.96 18.72 -8.81
CA LYS A 549 -16.06 17.58 -8.66
C LYS A 549 -15.48 17.12 -10.00
N LYS A 550 -16.31 17.02 -11.04
CA LYS A 550 -15.88 16.70 -12.41
C LYS A 550 -15.09 17.82 -13.07
N SER A 551 -15.30 19.10 -12.74
CA SER A 551 -14.47 20.21 -13.26
C SER A 551 -13.09 20.25 -12.61
N MET A 552 -13.00 19.91 -11.32
CA MET A 552 -11.71 19.70 -10.62
C MET A 552 -10.95 18.48 -11.17
N GLU A 553 -11.65 17.43 -11.59
CA GLU A 553 -11.05 16.22 -12.18
C GLU A 553 -10.74 16.39 -13.69
N ALA A 554 -11.58 17.09 -14.46
CA ALA A 554 -11.40 17.34 -15.89
C ALA A 554 -10.41 18.48 -16.19
N GLY A 555 -10.15 19.36 -15.22
CA GLY A 555 -9.11 20.39 -15.29
C GLY A 555 -7.68 19.85 -15.30
N LYS A 556 -7.48 18.54 -15.05
CA LYS A 556 -6.14 17.91 -15.13
C LYS A 556 -5.59 17.81 -16.55
N ASN A 557 -6.43 17.82 -17.59
CA ASN A 557 -6.02 17.55 -18.97
C ASN A 557 -6.50 18.59 -20.02
N LYS A 558 -6.91 19.80 -19.60
CA LYS A 558 -7.26 20.91 -20.52
C LYS A 558 -6.65 22.22 -20.01
N PRO A 559 -6.31 23.19 -20.91
CA PRO A 559 -5.77 24.48 -20.50
C PRO A 559 -6.76 25.23 -19.58
N PRO A 560 -6.27 26.02 -18.61
CA PRO A 560 -7.11 26.68 -17.62
C PRO A 560 -8.09 27.66 -18.28
N ASP A 561 -9.39 27.48 -18.04
CA ASP A 561 -10.42 28.43 -18.45
C ASP A 561 -10.35 29.67 -17.54
N PHE A 562 -9.63 30.68 -18.01
CA PHE A 562 -9.38 31.93 -17.28
C PHE A 562 -10.67 32.67 -16.89
N ILE A 563 -11.76 32.52 -17.66
CA ILE A 563 -13.04 33.18 -17.39
C ILE A 563 -13.78 32.49 -16.24
N ALA A 564 -13.80 31.15 -16.22
CA ALA A 564 -14.37 30.37 -15.13
C ALA A 564 -13.65 30.66 -13.79
N MET A 565 -12.32 30.72 -13.82
CA MET A 565 -11.51 31.04 -12.63
C MET A 565 -11.75 32.48 -12.14
N GLN A 566 -11.93 33.45 -13.04
CA GLN A 566 -12.19 34.84 -12.66
C GLN A 566 -13.59 35.04 -12.06
N LEU A 567 -14.61 34.38 -12.62
CA LEU A 567 -15.98 34.43 -12.08
C LEU A 567 -16.07 33.76 -10.70
N GLN A 568 -15.41 32.60 -10.52
CA GLN A 568 -15.33 31.93 -9.22
C GLN A 568 -14.64 32.82 -8.18
N LYS A 569 -13.51 33.44 -8.53
CA LYS A 569 -12.77 34.34 -7.63
C LYS A 569 -13.61 35.55 -7.23
N ARG A 570 -14.41 36.09 -8.15
CA ARG A 570 -15.31 37.23 -7.88
C ARG A 570 -16.45 36.83 -6.94
N LEU A 571 -17.10 35.70 -7.20
CA LEU A 571 -18.17 35.15 -6.37
C LEU A 571 -17.70 34.92 -4.92
N THR A 572 -16.55 34.24 -4.75
CA THR A 572 -15.98 33.97 -3.42
C THR A 572 -15.64 35.27 -2.68
N ARG A 573 -15.07 36.26 -3.38
CA ARG A 573 -14.70 37.53 -2.76
C ARG A 573 -15.93 38.30 -2.27
N GLN A 574 -16.95 38.39 -3.11
CA GLN A 574 -18.16 39.15 -2.81
C GLN A 574 -19.01 38.48 -1.73
N PHE A 575 -19.01 37.14 -1.68
CA PHE A 575 -19.57 36.37 -0.57
C PHE A 575 -18.89 36.68 0.75
N VAL A 576 -17.56 36.59 0.80
CA VAL A 576 -16.77 36.85 2.02
C VAL A 576 -16.92 38.29 2.49
N ASP A 577 -16.89 39.26 1.57
CA ASP A 577 -17.00 40.67 1.91
C ASP A 577 -18.42 41.05 2.38
N THR A 578 -19.48 40.50 1.76
CA THR A 578 -20.87 40.76 2.17
C THR A 578 -21.19 40.11 3.51
N LEU A 579 -20.74 38.85 3.71
CA LEU A 579 -20.87 38.16 4.99
C LEU A 579 -20.13 38.93 6.11
N ARG A 580 -18.93 39.45 5.82
CA ARG A 580 -18.17 40.28 6.78
C ARG A 580 -18.93 41.55 7.17
N ILE A 581 -19.52 42.26 6.21
CA ILE A 581 -20.24 43.51 6.45
C ILE A 581 -21.52 43.27 7.26
N GLU A 582 -22.29 42.23 6.96
CA GLU A 582 -23.53 41.94 7.68
C GLU A 582 -23.28 41.40 9.09
N LEU A 583 -22.22 40.60 9.28
CA LEU A 583 -21.78 40.17 10.62
C LEU A 583 -21.30 41.34 11.50
N GLN A 584 -20.82 42.44 10.91
CA GLN A 584 -20.44 43.65 11.64
C GLN A 584 -21.65 44.52 12.03
N LYS A 585 -22.73 44.51 11.24
CA LYS A 585 -23.92 45.33 11.49
C LYS A 585 -24.84 44.80 12.59
N GLU A 586 -24.94 43.47 12.74
CA GLU A 586 -25.87 42.85 13.71
C GLU A 586 -25.33 42.75 15.15
N GLN A 587 -24.25 43.47 15.51
CA GLN A 587 -23.61 43.43 16.84
C GLN A 587 -23.17 42.02 17.32
N ILE A 588 -23.19 41.01 16.44
CA ILE A 588 -22.85 39.61 16.75
C ILE A 588 -21.41 39.46 17.26
N VAL A 589 -20.51 40.37 16.88
CA VAL A 589 -19.13 40.40 17.40
C VAL A 589 -19.11 40.82 18.88
N ASP A 590 -19.95 41.75 19.28
CA ASP A 590 -20.07 42.21 20.67
C ASP A 590 -20.80 41.16 21.54
N ASP A 591 -21.85 40.51 20.99
CA ASP A 591 -22.55 39.41 21.65
C ASP A 591 -21.68 38.13 21.77
N ALA A 592 -20.86 37.84 20.77
CA ALA A 592 -19.91 36.74 20.82
C ALA A 592 -18.82 36.97 21.87
N GLU A 593 -18.34 38.21 22.04
CA GLU A 593 -17.43 38.58 23.14
C GLU A 593 -18.09 38.36 24.51
N LEU A 594 -19.35 38.79 24.68
CA LEU A 594 -20.11 38.60 25.92
C LEU A 594 -20.37 37.12 26.24
N ILE A 595 -20.74 36.32 25.24
CA ILE A 595 -21.01 34.88 25.36
C ILE A 595 -19.71 34.12 25.66
N LEU A 596 -18.59 34.49 25.03
CA LEU A 596 -17.28 33.90 25.31
C LEU A 596 -16.80 34.23 26.72
N VAL A 597 -16.96 35.48 27.18
CA VAL A 597 -16.59 35.87 28.55
C VAL A 597 -17.44 35.12 29.59
N LYS A 598 -18.77 35.06 29.41
CA LYS A 598 -19.67 34.31 30.30
C LYS A 598 -19.40 32.80 30.31
N TRP A 599 -19.08 32.23 29.15
CA TRP A 599 -18.74 30.82 29.04
C TRP A 599 -17.41 30.51 29.75
N LEU A 600 -16.40 31.37 29.60
CA LEU A 600 -15.12 31.27 30.31
C LEU A 600 -15.28 31.44 31.83
N GLU A 601 -16.16 32.33 32.30
CA GLU A 601 -16.52 32.43 33.73
C GLU A 601 -17.25 31.19 34.25
N GLY A 602 -18.15 30.61 33.45
CA GLY A 602 -18.85 29.37 33.78
C GLY A 602 -17.90 28.17 33.93
N LEU A 603 -16.85 28.10 33.10
CA LEU A 603 -15.79 27.10 33.22
C LEU A 603 -14.97 27.27 34.51
N LYS A 604 -14.64 28.52 34.90
CA LYS A 604 -13.93 28.82 36.16
C LYS A 604 -14.75 28.41 37.38
N SER A 605 -16.05 28.74 37.40
CA SER A 605 -16.97 28.40 38.50
C SER A 605 -17.17 26.90 38.69
N ASN A 606 -17.32 26.13 37.59
CA ASN A 606 -17.57 24.69 37.68
C ASN A 606 -16.33 23.89 38.12
N GLN A 607 -15.12 24.37 37.83
CA GLN A 607 -13.90 23.69 38.27
C GLN A 607 -13.46 24.08 39.69
N VAL A 608 -13.70 25.31 40.15
CA VAL A 608 -13.46 25.68 41.56
C VAL A 608 -14.37 24.87 42.50
N LYS A 609 -15.63 24.63 42.12
CA LYS A 609 -16.53 23.75 42.89
C LYS A 609 -16.08 22.28 42.91
N ASP A 610 -15.52 21.76 41.81
CA ASP A 610 -15.02 20.38 41.75
C ASP A 610 -13.67 20.20 42.48
N LEU A 611 -12.87 21.27 42.58
CA LEU A 611 -11.62 21.32 43.33
C LEU A 611 -11.86 21.51 44.84
N GLU A 612 -12.82 22.33 45.26
CA GLU A 612 -13.26 22.42 46.66
C GLU A 612 -13.91 21.11 47.12
N ALA A 613 -14.75 20.48 46.28
CA ALA A 613 -15.30 19.16 46.57
C ALA A 613 -14.20 18.09 46.71
N LYS A 614 -13.17 18.10 45.85
CA LYS A 614 -12.03 17.16 45.94
C LYS A 614 -11.06 17.49 47.08
N GLN A 615 -10.89 18.75 47.46
CA GLN A 615 -10.08 19.11 48.63
C GLN A 615 -10.78 18.72 49.92
N ILE A 616 -12.10 18.96 50.05
CA ILE A 616 -12.90 18.53 51.21
C ILE A 616 -12.88 16.99 51.34
N ILE A 617 -13.00 16.24 50.23
CA ILE A 617 -12.88 14.77 50.25
C ILE A 617 -11.47 14.30 50.62
N LYS A 618 -10.43 15.11 50.35
CA LYS A 618 -9.04 14.80 50.70
C LYS A 618 -8.73 15.14 52.16
N THR A 619 -9.25 16.24 52.71
CA THR A 619 -9.09 16.57 54.14
C THR A 619 -9.90 15.65 55.04
N VAL A 620 -11.13 15.26 54.66
CA VAL A 620 -11.95 14.30 55.42
C VAL A 620 -11.28 12.91 55.49
N ASN A 621 -10.67 12.43 54.40
CA ASN A 621 -9.92 11.16 54.40
C ASN A 621 -8.56 11.23 55.13
N ILE A 622 -8.00 12.43 55.36
CA ILE A 622 -6.75 12.60 56.11
C ILE A 622 -7.04 12.75 57.61
N GLU A 623 -8.18 13.31 58.00
CA GLU A 623 -8.63 13.38 59.40
C GLU A 623 -9.16 12.04 59.92
N GLU A 624 -9.88 11.24 59.10
CA GLU A 624 -10.28 9.87 59.48
C GLU A 624 -9.05 8.95 59.68
N ASN A 625 -7.96 9.15 58.94
CA ASN A 625 -6.72 8.38 59.09
C ASN A 625 -5.81 8.86 60.23
N LYS A 626 -6.16 9.96 60.92
CA LYS A 626 -5.43 10.45 62.11
C LYS A 626 -6.09 10.03 63.44
N GLN A 627 -7.25 9.38 63.42
CA GLN A 627 -7.97 8.93 64.63
C GLN A 627 -7.68 7.48 65.07
N ILE A 628 -6.59 6.87 64.61
CA ILE A 628 -6.07 5.63 65.20
C ILE A 628 -4.70 5.93 65.82
N SER A 629 -4.73 6.48 67.04
CA SER A 629 -3.57 6.60 67.93
C SER A 629 -3.27 5.27 68.64
N PRO A 630 -2.02 5.06 69.10
CA PRO A 630 -1.51 3.78 69.58
C PRO A 630 -1.93 3.49 71.03
N SER A 631 -2.14 2.21 71.38
CA SER A 631 -2.23 1.76 72.77
C SER A 631 -0.81 1.68 73.39
N PRO A 632 -0.60 2.15 74.63
CA PRO A 632 0.66 1.97 75.33
C PRO A 632 0.71 0.67 76.14
N ASP A 633 1.90 0.08 76.17
CA ASP A 633 2.53 -0.79 77.17
C ASP A 633 1.70 -1.86 77.91
N SER A 634 2.01 -3.14 77.61
CA SER A 634 2.26 -4.26 78.54
C SER A 634 2.62 -5.52 77.74
#